data_AF-A0A166AFN1-F1
#
_entry.id   AF-A0A166AFN1-F1
#
_cell.length_a   1.000
_cell.length_b   1.000
_cell.length_c   1.000
_cell.angle_alpha   90.00
_cell.angle_beta   90.00
_cell.angle_gamma   90.00
#
_symmetry.space_group_name_H-M   'P 1'
#
loop_
_entity.id
_entity.type
_entity.pdbx_description
1 polymer ?
#
loop_
_entity_poly.entity_id
_entity_poly.type
_entity_poly.pdbx_seq_one_letter_code
_entity_poly.pdbx_strand_id
1 'polypeptide(L)'
;MASQPDAPNAFVLLPDDIIRELFEALADIDTPRRAPYRKAWTSSARSPDLGWIRLTHVSRRLRHIGINLSTLWGRVVCSFPSAWETTLARSRNAPLDIYLGHDGFDAYSHWPISAEELLARARYISDIVSIGQPASRSWWINTSPTSLKYLELAVQHYNFRQGIKPLLPLGQITAPSLVSYKTSYGLALFSKCWCLKMHLIDCLSVPTTTKLQIDCCKSPALLCSILERPETTRSVKYVLDISAERDPEPFRNQAHVKCTVAEDIETSSFQTYRAFKPTKNYSLRCAIGYTLGLPHRGDYAPSSIAASVCTLTFHTDMSVPDTPIRPLPETKHRLEQFGEYLAGFKGIATIYIQRESAPILTVLRDMEAKSATEVVFPSLATIVLDVFSSRLNVATWNGFVDLLMYRKASRRPLERLVLMGSHLCHLSPDIDGGVTKMKLDLRPVKGLVNEIVDLRGKKRCKAESTFNQSLGLRDLNFQCIHTFKNSVLFANTGRGHLAIRLVTQTTALYNALAEVDPPRCAGRWSLYVDDKTPPSLGWIKLTHTCRHLRVIGVDMPTLWARAVCVFPSGCKEILARAKDAPLTLDLKAGGLIDYLHLLPAHNLVSRALHIRDLGFNSYRAWWKDKTLSHLESLHLEYRDVRESEFNVSDARKQLSVINAPVLRSYGILGGFIPFHAPALRTLSIDHPVAWRLLLDSLRSCPLLETLTLTDTRETASTMPFEGDSVSLPYLRYISVQAPSQMGVINLLEALVIPDSAEINTGNCSSPDVFHALLRRRQDVDYISPLGDMLSITAVEIGNSPVRYDRSLRLSISQNVERSYPQYRPMPERGITYEKKCSAYSRRNAQDNPLARAITDTFGSSESAAAPIRTLAFYNTKGFVERDAYPLYINPVPTSVTELKHFRESLRHLNDVTTIYTPEHSAHLFMLLPPDSGPAASKPPLFPFLKTVILNVDSSKMNESTWSVVVDALAYLEAEGRPLERLVLMGSHFCHLAPTYNLQALLMIPSDRNTKLELNIEHARALVGEIVDMRDEGCTCNNPAY
;
A
#
# COMPACT_ATOMS: atom_id res chain seq x y z
N MET A 1 -2.92 24.22 47.75
CA MET A 1 -3.12 24.15 46.29
C MET A 1 -4.24 25.11 45.92
N ALA A 2 -3.92 26.27 45.34
CA ALA A 2 -4.89 27.23 44.84
C ALA A 2 -4.88 27.18 43.32
N SER A 3 -6.02 26.89 42.69
CA SER A 3 -6.21 26.82 41.25
C SER A 3 -5.96 28.18 40.60
N GLN A 4 -4.95 28.27 39.73
CA GLN A 4 -4.77 29.43 38.85
C GLN A 4 -5.98 29.55 37.91
N PRO A 5 -6.52 30.76 37.69
CA PRO A 5 -7.62 30.96 36.75
C PRO A 5 -7.14 30.72 35.31
N ASP A 6 -7.90 29.89 34.58
CA ASP A 6 -7.66 29.52 33.19
C ASP A 6 -7.33 30.74 32.32
N ALA A 7 -6.19 30.69 31.64
CA ALA A 7 -5.78 31.76 30.75
C ALA A 7 -6.71 31.78 29.51
N PRO A 8 -7.29 32.94 29.12
CA PRO A 8 -8.30 33.02 28.07
C PRO A 8 -7.76 32.56 26.72
N ASN A 9 -8.53 31.75 26.01
CA ASN A 9 -8.17 31.09 24.75
C ASN A 9 -7.74 32.10 23.64
N ALA A 10 -6.52 31.99 23.11
CA ALA A 10 -5.90 32.93 22.17
C ALA A 10 -6.68 33.14 20.86
N PHE A 11 -7.53 32.18 20.46
CA PHE A 11 -8.41 32.31 19.29
C PHE A 11 -9.49 33.40 19.43
N VAL A 12 -9.73 33.90 20.66
CA VAL A 12 -10.72 34.96 20.91
C VAL A 12 -10.26 36.31 20.32
N LEU A 13 -8.97 36.49 19.99
CA LEU A 13 -8.42 37.79 19.59
C LEU A 13 -8.20 37.98 18.07
N LEU A 14 -8.22 36.92 17.26
CA LEU A 14 -8.03 37.05 15.79
C LEU A 14 -9.26 37.69 15.13
N PRO A 15 -9.16 38.64 14.19
CA PRO A 15 -10.32 39.13 13.44
C PRO A 15 -11.08 38.03 12.66
N ASP A 16 -12.39 38.20 12.47
CA ASP A 16 -13.25 37.18 11.84
C ASP A 16 -12.85 36.87 10.40
N ASP A 17 -12.43 37.88 9.63
CA ASP A 17 -11.93 37.77 8.25
C ASP A 17 -10.67 36.90 8.15
N ILE A 18 -9.71 37.05 9.07
CA ILE A 18 -8.51 36.21 9.13
C ILE A 18 -8.86 34.75 9.42
N ILE A 19 -9.84 34.53 10.31
CA ILE A 19 -10.34 33.18 10.59
C ILE A 19 -11.00 32.59 9.33
N ARG A 20 -11.73 33.38 8.53
CA ARG A 20 -12.32 32.92 7.26
C ARG A 20 -11.27 32.52 6.24
N GLU A 21 -10.24 33.35 6.06
CA GLU A 21 -9.12 33.02 5.17
C GLU A 21 -8.40 31.73 5.61
N LEU A 22 -8.24 31.54 6.91
CA LEU A 22 -7.69 30.31 7.47
C LEU A 22 -8.55 29.09 7.11
N PHE A 23 -9.88 29.19 7.20
CA PHE A 23 -10.79 28.11 6.80
C PHE A 23 -10.71 27.80 5.30
N GLU A 24 -10.65 28.81 4.42
CA GLU A 24 -10.50 28.59 2.97
C GLU A 24 -9.14 27.95 2.64
N ALA A 25 -8.05 28.42 3.24
CA ALA A 25 -6.73 27.80 3.05
C ALA A 25 -6.69 26.35 3.57
N LEU A 26 -7.30 26.08 4.72
CA LEU A 26 -7.41 24.73 5.25
C LEU A 26 -8.34 23.85 4.41
N ALA A 27 -9.35 24.40 3.75
CA ALA A 27 -10.22 23.63 2.88
C ALA A 27 -9.49 23.05 1.67
N ASP A 28 -8.47 23.76 1.17
CA ASP A 28 -7.62 23.31 0.06
C ASP A 28 -6.51 22.35 0.52
N ILE A 29 -6.01 22.50 1.75
CA ILE A 29 -4.91 21.68 2.30
C ILE A 29 -5.43 20.39 2.96
N ASP A 30 -6.56 20.49 3.65
CA ASP A 30 -7.11 19.46 4.53
C ASP A 30 -8.62 19.30 4.28
N THR A 31 -8.95 18.92 3.05
CA THR A 31 -10.33 18.67 2.62
C THR A 31 -10.92 17.45 3.36
N PRO A 32 -12.14 17.55 3.90
CA PRO A 32 -12.83 16.43 4.54
C PRO A 32 -12.96 15.22 3.62
N ARG A 33 -12.58 14.04 4.13
CA ARG A 33 -12.52 12.78 3.38
C ARG A 33 -13.53 11.77 3.93
N ARG A 34 -14.29 11.18 3.02
CA ARG A 34 -15.23 10.09 3.31
C ARG A 34 -14.48 8.87 3.84
N ALA A 35 -15.05 8.18 4.82
CA ALA A 35 -14.62 6.83 5.18
C ALA A 35 -14.83 5.92 3.95
N PRO A 36 -13.86 5.10 3.53
CA PRO A 36 -14.12 4.09 2.52
C PRO A 36 -15.29 3.21 3.01
N TYR A 37 -16.39 3.18 2.24
CA TYR A 37 -17.66 2.53 2.65
C TYR A 37 -17.55 0.99 2.65
N ARG A 38 -16.48 0.45 2.09
CA ARG A 38 -16.02 -0.92 2.33
C ARG A 38 -14.61 -0.90 2.89
N LYS A 39 -14.27 -1.92 3.69
CA LYS A 39 -12.88 -2.40 3.87
C LYS A 39 -12.33 -2.81 2.49
N ALA A 40 -12.16 -1.88 1.57
CA ALA A 40 -11.35 -2.08 0.40
C ALA A 40 -9.94 -2.26 0.95
N TRP A 41 -9.46 -3.51 0.93
CA TRP A 41 -8.20 -3.96 1.50
C TRP A 41 -6.98 -3.39 0.79
N THR A 42 -7.09 -2.20 0.19
CA THR A 42 -5.91 -1.43 -0.19
C THR A 42 -5.41 -0.73 1.07
N SER A 43 -4.22 -1.11 1.52
CA SER A 43 -3.46 -0.47 2.61
C SER A 43 -3.12 1.01 2.33
N SER A 44 -3.71 1.61 1.29
CA SER A 44 -3.59 3.01 0.88
C SER A 44 -4.86 3.84 1.14
N ALA A 45 -5.97 3.23 1.56
CA ALA A 45 -7.18 3.99 1.89
C ALA A 45 -6.96 4.78 3.19
N ARG A 46 -6.69 6.09 3.06
CA ARG A 46 -6.57 7.01 4.19
C ARG A 46 -7.83 6.90 5.06
N SER A 47 -7.65 6.89 6.38
CA SER A 47 -8.76 6.90 7.34
C SER A 47 -9.71 8.07 7.07
N PRO A 48 -11.03 7.94 7.36
CA PRO A 48 -11.95 9.06 7.33
C PRO A 48 -11.38 10.25 8.09
N ASP A 49 -11.54 11.44 7.51
CA ASP A 49 -10.97 12.64 8.06
C ASP A 49 -11.98 13.79 8.00
N LEU A 50 -12.21 14.43 9.15
CA LEU A 50 -13.02 15.64 9.24
C LEU A 50 -12.35 16.86 8.56
N GLY A 51 -11.04 16.81 8.33
CA GLY A 51 -10.30 17.90 7.68
C GLY A 51 -10.44 19.23 8.44
N TRP A 52 -10.63 20.33 7.71
CA TRP A 52 -10.87 21.67 8.26
C TRP A 52 -12.05 21.75 9.25
N ILE A 53 -13.02 20.83 9.22
CA ILE A 53 -14.15 20.80 10.15
C ILE A 53 -13.65 20.65 11.59
N ARG A 54 -12.51 19.99 11.83
CA ARG A 54 -11.90 19.86 13.16
C ARG A 54 -11.67 21.22 13.83
N LEU A 55 -11.32 22.25 13.05
CA LEU A 55 -11.12 23.60 13.57
C LEU A 55 -12.41 24.20 14.16
N THR A 56 -13.59 23.78 13.67
CA THR A 56 -14.88 24.19 14.23
C THR A 56 -15.18 23.59 15.61
N HIS A 57 -14.38 22.65 16.11
CA HIS A 57 -14.52 22.08 17.45
C HIS A 57 -13.62 22.75 18.48
N VAL A 58 -12.70 23.62 18.07
CA VAL A 58 -11.70 24.24 18.96
C VAL A 58 -12.31 25.36 19.82
N SER A 59 -13.22 26.17 19.27
CA SER A 59 -13.93 27.21 20.05
C SER A 59 -15.30 27.54 19.47
N ARG A 60 -16.19 28.11 20.30
CA ARG A 60 -17.53 28.55 19.86
C ARG A 60 -17.47 29.58 18.73
N ARG A 61 -16.46 30.45 18.72
CA ARG A 61 -16.28 31.47 17.67
C ARG A 61 -15.81 30.87 16.35
N LEU A 62 -14.80 29.99 16.40
CA LEU A 62 -14.36 29.25 15.20
C LEU A 62 -15.50 28.39 14.63
N ARG A 63 -16.30 27.78 15.52
CA ARG A 63 -17.53 27.07 15.14
C ARG A 63 -18.51 27.99 14.42
N HIS A 64 -18.82 29.15 15.00
CA HIS A 64 -19.75 30.11 14.42
C HIS A 64 -19.29 30.59 13.03
N ILE A 65 -18.01 30.92 12.88
CA ILE A 65 -17.45 31.38 11.60
C ILE A 65 -17.45 30.23 10.59
N GLY A 66 -16.93 29.07 10.95
CA GLY A 66 -16.85 27.91 10.04
C GLY A 66 -18.21 27.37 9.61
N ILE A 67 -19.22 27.36 10.49
CA ILE A 67 -20.59 26.96 10.13
C ILE A 67 -21.23 27.95 9.14
N ASN A 68 -20.87 29.24 9.20
CA ASN A 68 -21.41 30.27 8.32
C ASN A 68 -20.70 30.39 6.95
N LEU A 69 -19.62 29.65 6.70
CA LEU A 69 -18.92 29.60 5.41
C LEU A 69 -19.59 28.62 4.45
N SER A 70 -20.74 29.01 3.91
CA SER A 70 -21.59 28.15 3.06
C SER A 70 -20.87 27.56 1.84
N THR A 71 -19.91 28.29 1.26
CA THR A 71 -19.07 27.82 0.15
C THR A 71 -18.29 26.56 0.51
N LEU A 72 -17.74 26.48 1.72
CA LEU A 72 -16.97 25.32 2.17
C LEU A 72 -17.85 24.09 2.37
N TRP A 73 -19.05 24.28 2.94
CA TRP A 73 -20.03 23.21 3.09
C TRP A 73 -20.54 22.68 1.74
N GLY A 74 -20.68 23.56 0.73
CA GLY A 74 -21.05 23.17 -0.63
C GLY A 74 -20.01 22.26 -1.32
N ARG A 75 -18.71 22.44 -1.01
CA ARG A 75 -17.63 21.60 -1.58
C ARG A 75 -17.55 20.20 -0.97
N VAL A 76 -18.16 19.97 0.19
CA VAL A 76 -18.01 18.73 0.99
C VAL A 76 -19.34 18.04 1.27
N VAL A 77 -20.40 18.40 0.55
CA VAL A 77 -21.76 17.89 0.79
C VAL A 77 -21.83 16.36 0.71
N CYS A 78 -21.05 15.76 -0.19
CA CYS A 78 -20.93 14.31 -0.37
C CYS A 78 -19.82 13.63 0.44
N SER A 79 -19.07 14.36 1.28
CA SER A 79 -17.99 13.75 2.07
C SER A 79 -18.52 12.92 3.25
N PHE A 80 -19.74 13.20 3.73
CA PHE A 80 -20.34 12.58 4.91
C PHE A 80 -21.76 12.08 4.64
N PRO A 81 -21.93 10.86 4.10
CA PRO A 81 -23.25 10.34 3.76
C PRO A 81 -24.22 10.27 4.94
N SER A 82 -23.74 10.11 6.18
CA SER A 82 -24.59 10.10 7.37
C SER A 82 -24.97 11.50 7.88
N ALA A 83 -24.29 12.56 7.43
CA ALA A 83 -24.51 13.94 7.88
C ALA A 83 -24.88 14.89 6.74
N TRP A 84 -25.29 14.34 5.60
CA TRP A 84 -25.49 15.07 4.36
C TRP A 84 -26.58 16.15 4.47
N GLU A 85 -27.66 15.92 5.25
CA GLU A 85 -28.70 16.93 5.51
C GLU A 85 -28.11 18.17 6.17
N THR A 86 -27.23 17.96 7.15
CA THR A 86 -26.57 19.05 7.87
C THR A 86 -25.58 19.78 6.98
N THR A 87 -24.79 19.07 6.19
CA THR A 87 -23.82 19.71 5.26
C THR A 87 -24.56 20.48 4.17
N LEU A 88 -25.64 19.94 3.63
CA LEU A 88 -26.45 20.61 2.62
C LEU A 88 -27.18 21.83 3.19
N ALA A 89 -27.82 21.73 4.36
CA ALA A 89 -28.46 22.87 5.01
C ALA A 89 -27.45 24.01 5.27
N ARG A 90 -26.22 23.68 5.69
CA ARG A 90 -25.14 24.66 5.89
C ARG A 90 -24.61 25.26 4.59
N SER A 91 -24.68 24.52 3.49
CA SER A 91 -24.29 25.03 2.18
C SER A 91 -25.23 26.12 1.64
N ARG A 92 -26.45 26.26 2.18
CA ARG A 92 -27.44 27.29 1.77
C ARG A 92 -27.64 27.30 0.25
N ASN A 93 -27.38 28.43 -0.43
CA ASN A 93 -27.45 28.56 -1.89
C ASN A 93 -26.07 28.46 -2.57
N ALA A 94 -25.05 28.02 -1.85
CA ALA A 94 -23.72 27.88 -2.43
C ALA A 94 -23.71 26.79 -3.51
N PRO A 95 -22.88 26.94 -4.57
CA PRO A 95 -22.68 25.88 -5.54
C PRO A 95 -22.13 24.61 -4.89
N LEU A 96 -22.55 23.45 -5.40
CA LEU A 96 -22.24 22.14 -4.83
C LEU A 96 -21.19 21.41 -5.66
N ASP A 97 -20.25 20.76 -4.97
CA ASP A 97 -19.36 19.77 -5.58
C ASP A 97 -19.83 18.36 -5.14
N ILE A 98 -20.33 17.59 -6.12
CA ILE A 98 -21.00 16.31 -5.91
C ILE A 98 -20.02 15.18 -6.26
N TYR A 99 -19.68 14.35 -5.28
CA TYR A 99 -18.76 13.21 -5.43
C TYR A 99 -19.49 11.90 -5.10
N LEU A 100 -19.78 11.10 -6.13
CA LEU A 100 -20.66 9.92 -6.02
C LEU A 100 -19.88 8.61 -5.93
N GLY A 101 -18.67 8.48 -6.47
CA GLY A 101 -17.80 7.32 -6.22
C GLY A 101 -18.43 5.93 -6.51
N HIS A 102 -17.81 4.87 -5.99
CA HIS A 102 -18.26 3.47 -6.17
C HIS A 102 -19.56 3.17 -5.41
N ASP A 103 -19.69 3.76 -4.22
CA ASP A 103 -20.71 3.39 -3.22
C ASP A 103 -21.67 4.55 -2.92
N GLY A 104 -21.64 5.64 -3.69
CA GLY A 104 -22.45 6.82 -3.38
C GLY A 104 -23.91 6.63 -3.72
N PHE A 105 -24.26 5.92 -4.79
CA PHE A 105 -25.68 5.86 -5.13
C PHE A 105 -26.52 5.13 -4.08
N ASP A 106 -26.08 3.96 -3.59
CA ASP A 106 -26.80 3.27 -2.51
C ASP A 106 -26.87 4.12 -1.24
N ALA A 107 -25.79 4.83 -0.91
CA ALA A 107 -25.73 5.74 0.23
C ALA A 107 -26.61 7.00 0.08
N TYR A 108 -27.01 7.37 -1.14
CA TYR A 108 -27.77 8.57 -1.47
C TYR A 108 -29.16 8.28 -2.04
N SER A 109 -29.53 7.00 -2.18
CA SER A 109 -30.86 6.56 -2.60
C SER A 109 -31.99 7.05 -1.69
N HIS A 110 -31.65 7.49 -0.47
CA HIS A 110 -32.56 8.05 0.53
C HIS A 110 -32.57 9.58 0.62
N TRP A 111 -31.99 10.31 -0.36
CA TRP A 111 -32.07 11.77 -0.34
C TRP A 111 -33.55 12.23 -0.50
N PRO A 112 -34.15 12.91 0.50
CA PRO A 112 -35.48 13.50 0.45
C PRO A 112 -35.58 14.74 -0.45
N ILE A 113 -34.49 15.14 -1.10
CA ILE A 113 -34.42 16.30 -1.98
C ILE A 113 -34.40 15.80 -3.42
N SER A 114 -35.17 16.47 -4.29
CA SER A 114 -35.22 16.09 -5.70
C SER A 114 -33.85 16.22 -6.34
N ALA A 115 -33.53 15.30 -7.23
CA ALA A 115 -32.32 15.35 -8.06
C ALA A 115 -32.17 16.71 -8.77
N GLU A 116 -33.30 17.29 -9.20
CA GLU A 116 -33.35 18.60 -9.86
C GLU A 116 -32.79 19.73 -8.99
N GLU A 117 -33.14 19.79 -7.70
CA GLU A 117 -32.66 20.84 -6.79
C GLU A 117 -31.14 20.76 -6.56
N LEU A 118 -30.61 19.54 -6.43
CA LEU A 118 -29.17 19.31 -6.27
C LEU A 118 -28.41 19.66 -7.55
N LEU A 119 -28.94 19.24 -8.71
CA LEU A 119 -28.34 19.48 -10.02
C LEU A 119 -28.40 20.95 -10.43
N ALA A 120 -29.44 21.69 -10.03
CA ALA A 120 -29.53 23.14 -10.25
C ALA A 120 -28.37 23.90 -9.58
N ARG A 121 -27.84 23.37 -8.48
CA ARG A 121 -26.73 23.94 -7.72
C ARG A 121 -25.38 23.27 -7.99
N ALA A 122 -25.37 22.14 -8.69
CA ALA A 122 -24.16 21.39 -8.98
C ALA A 122 -23.21 22.22 -9.86
N ARG A 123 -22.02 22.50 -9.34
CA ARG A 123 -20.92 23.14 -10.06
C ARG A 123 -19.92 22.11 -10.59
N TYR A 124 -19.68 21.08 -9.80
CA TYR A 124 -18.76 19.98 -10.11
C TYR A 124 -19.46 18.65 -9.81
N ILE A 125 -19.41 17.70 -10.74
CA ILE A 125 -19.91 16.33 -10.53
C ILE A 125 -18.77 15.36 -10.84
N SER A 126 -18.49 14.44 -9.93
CA SER A 126 -17.63 13.28 -10.18
C SER A 126 -18.35 11.98 -9.81
N ASP A 127 -18.46 11.06 -10.76
CA ASP A 127 -19.20 9.80 -10.60
C ASP A 127 -18.47 8.59 -11.21
N ILE A 128 -18.76 7.38 -10.69
CA ILE A 128 -18.25 6.09 -11.18
C ILE A 128 -19.41 5.23 -11.73
N VAL A 129 -19.69 5.32 -13.03
CA VAL A 129 -20.81 4.62 -13.68
C VAL A 129 -20.49 3.14 -13.93
N SER A 130 -21.23 2.24 -13.27
CA SER A 130 -21.08 0.78 -13.45
C SER A 130 -22.00 0.23 -14.54
N ILE A 131 -21.42 -0.44 -15.54
CA ILE A 131 -22.12 -1.15 -16.61
C ILE A 131 -22.76 -2.40 -15.98
N GLY A 132 -24.09 -2.37 -15.82
CA GLY A 132 -24.86 -3.44 -15.16
C GLY A 132 -25.87 -2.93 -14.12
N GLN A 133 -25.76 -1.67 -13.68
CA GLN A 133 -26.74 -1.02 -12.81
C GLN A 133 -27.28 0.31 -13.39
N PRO A 134 -27.83 0.33 -14.62
CA PRO A 134 -28.30 1.56 -15.25
C PRO A 134 -29.51 2.19 -14.56
N ALA A 135 -30.41 1.37 -13.99
CA ALA A 135 -31.67 1.85 -13.41
C ALA A 135 -31.47 2.71 -12.16
N SER A 136 -30.38 2.53 -11.43
CA SER A 136 -30.08 3.30 -10.21
C SER A 136 -29.43 4.66 -10.51
N ARG A 137 -29.15 5.02 -11.76
CA ARG A 137 -28.41 6.27 -12.07
C ARG A 137 -29.12 7.18 -13.08
N SER A 138 -30.41 6.98 -13.28
CA SER A 138 -31.25 7.78 -14.19
C SER A 138 -31.52 9.21 -13.69
N TRP A 139 -31.21 9.54 -12.45
CA TRP A 139 -31.63 10.79 -11.80
C TRP A 139 -30.97 12.07 -12.36
N TRP A 140 -29.81 11.97 -13.00
CA TRP A 140 -29.17 13.10 -13.71
C TRP A 140 -29.25 12.97 -15.23
N ILE A 141 -29.78 11.86 -15.73
CA ILE A 141 -30.02 11.62 -17.14
C ILE A 141 -31.31 12.36 -17.53
N ASN A 142 -31.33 13.06 -18.67
CA ASN A 142 -32.43 13.98 -19.07
C ASN A 142 -32.57 15.24 -18.21
N THR A 143 -31.54 15.61 -17.45
CA THR A 143 -31.52 16.86 -16.69
C THR A 143 -30.70 17.93 -17.40
N SER A 144 -31.01 19.20 -17.10
CA SER A 144 -30.29 20.37 -17.62
C SER A 144 -29.60 21.12 -16.48
N PRO A 145 -28.45 20.64 -15.97
CA PRO A 145 -27.77 21.28 -14.86
C PRO A 145 -27.10 22.59 -15.33
N THR A 146 -27.84 23.70 -15.25
CA THR A 146 -27.42 25.01 -15.77
C THR A 146 -26.19 25.59 -15.08
N SER A 147 -25.89 25.16 -13.84
CA SER A 147 -24.73 25.61 -13.05
C SER A 147 -23.48 24.74 -13.21
N LEU A 148 -23.58 23.60 -13.90
CA LEU A 148 -22.51 22.60 -13.98
C LEU A 148 -21.36 23.11 -14.83
N LYS A 149 -20.19 23.30 -14.20
CA LYS A 149 -18.96 23.75 -14.85
C LYS A 149 -17.99 22.59 -15.12
N TYR A 150 -18.04 21.55 -14.30
CA TYR A 150 -17.09 20.43 -14.36
C TYR A 150 -17.81 19.09 -14.21
N LEU A 151 -17.56 18.15 -15.12
CA LEU A 151 -18.15 16.80 -15.06
C LEU A 151 -17.03 15.76 -15.24
N GLU A 152 -16.89 14.84 -14.28
CA GLU A 152 -15.92 13.76 -14.28
C GLU A 152 -16.60 12.38 -14.14
N LEU A 153 -16.58 11.56 -15.20
CA LEU A 153 -17.22 10.25 -15.22
C LEU A 153 -16.20 9.12 -15.37
N ALA A 154 -16.02 8.29 -14.35
CA ALA A 154 -15.29 7.04 -14.46
C ALA A 154 -16.27 5.91 -14.80
N VAL A 155 -16.02 5.13 -15.86
CA VAL A 155 -16.89 4.00 -16.21
C VAL A 155 -16.22 2.70 -15.78
N GLN A 156 -16.98 1.82 -15.15
CA GLN A 156 -16.52 0.51 -14.69
C GLN A 156 -17.44 -0.61 -15.17
N HIS A 157 -16.87 -1.80 -15.38
CA HIS A 157 -17.61 -2.98 -15.81
C HIS A 157 -17.58 -4.04 -14.71
N TYR A 158 -18.74 -4.38 -14.16
CA TYR A 158 -18.89 -5.49 -13.22
C TYR A 158 -19.55 -6.66 -13.95
N ASN A 159 -18.95 -7.85 -13.90
CA ASN A 159 -19.36 -9.11 -14.53
C ASN A 159 -19.15 -9.28 -16.05
N PHE A 160 -18.26 -10.23 -16.39
CA PHE A 160 -17.97 -10.68 -17.75
C PHE A 160 -18.88 -11.81 -18.25
N ARG A 161 -19.66 -12.45 -17.37
CA ARG A 161 -20.40 -13.70 -17.69
C ARG A 161 -21.81 -13.50 -18.23
N GLN A 162 -22.40 -12.32 -18.07
CA GLN A 162 -23.69 -12.01 -18.66
C GLN A 162 -23.41 -11.27 -19.97
N GLY A 163 -23.77 -11.85 -21.12
CA GLY A 163 -23.60 -11.20 -22.42
C GLY A 163 -24.13 -9.75 -22.39
N ILE A 164 -23.49 -8.86 -23.14
CA ILE A 164 -23.86 -7.44 -23.22
C ILE A 164 -25.33 -7.36 -23.64
N LYS A 165 -26.24 -7.18 -22.68
CA LYS A 165 -27.62 -6.78 -23.00
C LYS A 165 -27.56 -5.39 -23.65
N PRO A 166 -28.38 -5.11 -24.67
CA PRO A 166 -28.43 -3.79 -25.28
C PRO A 166 -28.66 -2.75 -24.18
N LEU A 167 -27.77 -1.77 -24.13
CA LEU A 167 -27.79 -0.71 -23.14
C LEU A 167 -29.14 0.02 -23.23
N LEU A 168 -29.78 0.22 -22.09
CA LEU A 168 -30.89 1.16 -21.97
C LEU A 168 -30.43 2.53 -22.52
N PRO A 169 -31.29 3.30 -23.20
CA PRO A 169 -30.93 4.61 -23.72
C PRO A 169 -30.47 5.49 -22.56
N LEU A 170 -29.17 5.77 -22.50
CA LEU A 170 -28.67 6.91 -21.74
C LEU A 170 -29.38 8.13 -22.37
N GLY A 171 -30.24 8.79 -21.62
CA GLY A 171 -30.89 10.03 -22.03
C GLY A 171 -29.90 11.19 -22.18
N GLN A 172 -30.38 12.34 -22.64
CA GLN A 172 -29.54 13.49 -23.00
C GLN A 172 -29.21 14.35 -21.77
N ILE A 173 -27.96 14.78 -21.64
CA ILE A 173 -27.54 15.74 -20.61
C ILE A 173 -27.21 17.05 -21.31
N THR A 174 -27.92 18.11 -20.94
CA THR A 174 -27.71 19.45 -21.50
C THR A 174 -27.04 20.33 -20.45
N ALA A 175 -25.74 20.56 -20.58
CA ALA A 175 -24.96 21.33 -19.60
C ALA A 175 -24.41 22.61 -20.24
N PRO A 176 -25.22 23.68 -20.38
CA PRO A 176 -24.86 24.88 -21.15
C PRO A 176 -23.70 25.69 -20.55
N SER A 177 -23.36 25.46 -19.29
CA SER A 177 -22.25 26.11 -18.59
C SER A 177 -21.00 25.23 -18.45
N LEU A 178 -20.99 24.05 -19.10
CA LEU A 178 -19.91 23.08 -18.92
C LEU A 178 -18.60 23.64 -19.49
N VAL A 179 -17.60 23.74 -18.62
CA VAL A 179 -16.25 24.22 -18.96
C VAL A 179 -15.32 23.04 -19.23
N SER A 180 -15.48 21.94 -18.47
CA SER A 180 -14.62 20.75 -18.60
C SER A 180 -15.42 19.48 -18.40
N TYR A 181 -15.22 18.52 -19.31
CA TYR A 181 -15.68 17.15 -19.21
C TYR A 181 -14.48 16.22 -19.18
N LYS A 182 -14.40 15.34 -18.18
CA LYS A 182 -13.40 14.30 -18.05
C LYS A 182 -14.10 12.96 -17.98
N THR A 183 -13.64 11.98 -18.75
CA THR A 183 -14.06 10.59 -18.58
C THR A 183 -12.87 9.66 -18.49
N SER A 184 -12.96 8.68 -17.60
CA SER A 184 -11.94 7.65 -17.40
C SER A 184 -12.58 6.26 -17.42
N TYR A 185 -11.81 5.21 -17.69
CA TYR A 185 -12.29 3.83 -17.70
C TYR A 185 -11.42 2.97 -16.80
N GLY A 186 -12.03 2.18 -15.92
CA GLY A 186 -11.30 1.20 -15.11
C GLY A 186 -10.68 0.10 -16.01
N LEU A 187 -9.36 -0.10 -15.94
CA LEU A 187 -8.57 -0.99 -16.81
C LEU A 187 -8.73 -2.50 -16.53
N ALA A 188 -9.95 -2.97 -16.23
CA ALA A 188 -10.23 -4.40 -16.25
C ALA A 188 -10.31 -4.87 -17.71
N LEU A 189 -9.31 -5.65 -18.12
CA LEU A 189 -9.06 -6.31 -19.40
C LEU A 189 -10.19 -6.29 -20.47
N PHE A 190 -9.81 -5.86 -21.70
CA PHE A 190 -10.38 -6.09 -23.05
C PHE A 190 -11.04 -4.96 -23.86
N SER A 191 -11.04 -5.20 -25.18
CA SER A 191 -11.07 -4.34 -26.36
C SER A 191 -12.44 -4.19 -27.04
N LYS A 192 -13.55 -4.61 -26.42
CA LYS A 192 -14.85 -4.75 -27.11
C LYS A 192 -15.96 -3.74 -26.74
N CYS A 193 -15.70 -2.73 -25.90
CA CYS A 193 -16.74 -1.80 -25.41
C CYS A 193 -16.73 -0.43 -26.14
N TRP A 194 -16.70 -0.44 -27.47
CA TRP A 194 -16.62 0.75 -28.33
C TRP A 194 -17.94 1.53 -28.41
N CYS A 195 -19.08 0.83 -28.54
CA CYS A 195 -20.42 1.41 -28.66
C CYS A 195 -20.82 2.28 -27.46
N LEU A 196 -20.41 1.93 -26.24
CA LEU A 196 -20.78 2.65 -25.02
C LEU A 196 -20.08 4.02 -24.89
N LYS A 197 -18.86 4.16 -25.45
CA LYS A 197 -18.13 5.44 -25.42
C LYS A 197 -18.74 6.47 -26.36
N MET A 198 -19.16 6.04 -27.55
CA MET A 198 -19.91 6.89 -28.49
C MET A 198 -21.23 7.30 -27.87
N HIS A 199 -21.98 6.33 -27.31
CA HIS A 199 -23.28 6.62 -26.68
C HIS A 199 -23.16 7.68 -25.57
N LEU A 200 -22.18 7.60 -24.66
CA LEU A 200 -21.99 8.62 -23.61
C LEU A 200 -21.68 10.03 -24.14
N ILE A 201 -20.90 10.14 -25.22
CA ILE A 201 -20.55 11.44 -25.82
C ILE A 201 -21.72 11.97 -26.67
N ASP A 202 -22.47 11.09 -27.34
CA ASP A 202 -23.66 11.44 -28.12
C ASP A 202 -24.83 11.87 -27.22
N CYS A 203 -24.87 11.37 -25.98
CA CYS A 203 -25.82 11.81 -24.95
C CYS A 203 -25.47 13.16 -24.32
N LEU A 204 -24.29 13.73 -24.58
CA LEU A 204 -23.84 15.01 -23.99
C LEU A 204 -24.03 16.16 -24.98
N SER A 205 -25.03 17.02 -24.74
CA SER A 205 -25.13 18.32 -25.40
C SER A 205 -24.32 19.34 -24.59
N VAL A 206 -23.11 19.63 -25.06
CA VAL A 206 -22.15 20.50 -24.38
C VAL A 206 -21.77 21.68 -25.27
N PRO A 207 -21.48 22.86 -24.69
CA PRO A 207 -20.97 24.01 -25.45
C PRO A 207 -19.71 23.64 -26.23
N THR A 208 -19.51 24.24 -27.41
CA THR A 208 -18.29 24.06 -28.23
C THR A 208 -17.02 24.57 -27.53
N THR A 209 -17.15 25.34 -26.45
CA THR A 209 -16.06 25.80 -25.59
C THR A 209 -15.65 24.79 -24.51
N THR A 210 -16.37 23.66 -24.39
CA THR A 210 -16.10 22.64 -23.37
C THR A 210 -14.78 21.92 -23.62
N LYS A 211 -13.92 21.85 -22.61
CA LYS A 211 -12.69 21.06 -22.66
C LYS A 211 -13.00 19.57 -22.47
N LEU A 212 -12.69 18.75 -23.46
CA LEU A 212 -12.91 17.30 -23.43
C LEU A 212 -11.61 16.55 -23.07
N GLN A 213 -11.61 15.82 -21.95
CA GLN A 213 -10.52 14.93 -21.55
C GLN A 213 -11.03 13.48 -21.50
N ILE A 214 -10.49 12.60 -22.34
CA ILE A 214 -10.86 11.19 -22.37
C ILE A 214 -9.61 10.38 -22.03
N ASP A 215 -9.58 9.85 -20.81
CA ASP A 215 -8.51 9.00 -20.34
C ASP A 215 -8.79 7.52 -20.70
N CYS A 216 -7.77 6.76 -21.11
CA CYS A 216 -7.81 5.33 -21.42
C CYS A 216 -8.68 4.91 -22.64
N CYS A 217 -8.56 5.62 -23.77
CA CYS A 217 -9.15 5.22 -25.05
C CYS A 217 -8.23 4.29 -25.86
N LYS A 218 -8.51 2.99 -25.89
CA LYS A 218 -7.81 2.02 -26.75
C LYS A 218 -8.36 1.91 -28.18
N SER A 219 -9.40 2.68 -28.54
CA SER A 219 -10.08 2.57 -29.82
C SER A 219 -9.68 3.72 -30.77
N PRO A 220 -9.00 3.42 -31.88
CA PRO A 220 -8.67 4.41 -32.91
C PRO A 220 -9.92 4.98 -33.58
N ALA A 221 -10.94 4.15 -33.80
CA ALA A 221 -12.22 4.56 -34.38
C ALA A 221 -12.91 5.66 -33.55
N LEU A 222 -12.86 5.60 -32.21
CA LEU A 222 -13.41 6.66 -31.35
C LEU A 222 -12.66 7.98 -31.53
N LEU A 223 -11.33 7.94 -31.67
CA LEU A 223 -10.54 9.13 -31.95
C LEU A 223 -10.95 9.73 -33.31
N CYS A 224 -11.13 8.90 -34.33
CA CYS A 224 -11.60 9.33 -35.65
C CYS A 224 -12.98 10.01 -35.54
N SER A 225 -13.96 9.37 -34.90
CA SER A 225 -15.31 9.92 -34.78
C SER A 225 -15.38 11.23 -33.97
N ILE A 226 -14.51 11.41 -32.97
CA ILE A 226 -14.41 12.69 -32.23
C ILE A 226 -13.84 13.79 -33.12
N LEU A 227 -12.82 13.47 -33.92
CA LEU A 227 -12.13 14.43 -34.80
C LEU A 227 -12.93 14.76 -36.07
N GLU A 228 -13.81 13.86 -36.52
CA GLU A 228 -14.70 14.02 -37.69
C GLU A 228 -15.95 14.87 -37.40
N ARG A 229 -16.18 15.30 -36.15
CA ARG A 229 -17.37 16.11 -35.83
C ARG A 229 -17.32 17.46 -36.58
N PRO A 230 -18.43 17.93 -37.17
CA PRO A 230 -18.47 19.18 -37.96
C PRO A 230 -18.00 20.42 -37.17
N GLU A 231 -18.10 20.35 -35.85
CA GLU A 231 -17.72 21.39 -34.89
C GLU A 231 -16.18 21.48 -34.70
N THR A 232 -15.43 20.41 -34.98
CA THR A 232 -13.96 20.34 -34.89
C THR A 232 -13.25 20.60 -36.23
N THR A 233 -13.95 20.50 -37.36
CA THR A 233 -13.38 20.56 -38.73
C THR A 233 -13.11 21.98 -39.28
N ARG A 234 -12.89 22.99 -38.43
CA ARG A 234 -12.27 24.25 -38.92
C ARG A 234 -10.83 23.96 -39.37
N SER A 235 -10.20 24.84 -40.16
CA SER A 235 -8.85 24.69 -40.76
C SER A 235 -7.71 24.64 -39.73
N VAL A 236 -7.80 23.71 -38.81
CA VAL A 236 -7.00 23.67 -37.60
C VAL A 236 -5.94 22.61 -37.76
N LYS A 237 -4.70 23.03 -37.55
CA LYS A 237 -3.56 22.14 -37.50
C LYS A 237 -3.57 21.39 -36.18
N TYR A 238 -3.14 20.14 -36.18
CA TYR A 238 -3.07 19.31 -34.98
C TYR A 238 -1.63 18.96 -34.59
N VAL A 239 -1.40 18.87 -33.29
CA VAL A 239 -0.18 18.31 -32.69
C VAL A 239 -0.49 16.90 -32.21
N LEU A 240 0.25 15.89 -32.70
CA LEU A 240 0.23 14.53 -32.17
C LEU A 240 1.41 14.36 -31.21
N ASP A 241 1.11 14.10 -29.94
CA ASP A 241 2.07 13.92 -28.86
C ASP A 241 2.09 12.47 -28.38
N ILE A 242 3.25 11.82 -28.47
CA ILE A 242 3.48 10.43 -28.11
C ILE A 242 4.43 10.42 -26.92
N SER A 243 3.88 10.06 -25.75
CA SER A 243 4.62 9.99 -24.49
C SER A 243 4.55 8.64 -23.83
N ALA A 244 5.57 8.31 -23.05
CA ALA A 244 5.56 7.16 -22.15
C ALA A 244 5.26 7.64 -20.73
N GLU A 245 4.16 7.15 -20.15
CA GLU A 245 3.80 7.38 -18.74
C GLU A 245 3.82 6.04 -17.98
N ARG A 246 4.22 6.10 -16.70
CA ARG A 246 4.10 4.97 -15.78
C ARG A 246 2.72 5.06 -15.11
N ASP A 247 2.00 3.95 -15.01
CA ASP A 247 0.72 3.94 -14.29
C ASP A 247 0.95 4.40 -12.84
N PRO A 248 0.22 5.41 -12.34
CA PRO A 248 0.31 5.83 -10.95
C PRO A 248 -0.20 4.76 -9.95
N GLU A 249 -0.86 3.69 -10.42
CA GLU A 249 -1.27 2.59 -9.56
C GLU A 249 -0.07 1.72 -9.09
N PRO A 250 0.14 1.56 -7.78
CA PRO A 250 1.37 0.98 -7.20
C PRO A 250 1.59 -0.51 -7.50
N PHE A 251 0.63 -1.19 -8.13
CA PHE A 251 0.69 -2.63 -8.41
C PHE A 251 0.93 -2.96 -9.89
N ARG A 252 1.10 -1.96 -10.76
CA ARG A 252 1.32 -2.16 -12.20
C ARG A 252 2.57 -1.41 -12.66
N ASN A 253 3.73 -2.08 -12.64
CA ASN A 253 4.96 -1.64 -13.33
C ASN A 253 4.82 -1.76 -14.87
N GLN A 254 3.68 -1.40 -15.44
CA GLN A 254 3.48 -1.38 -16.88
C GLN A 254 3.64 0.04 -17.41
N ALA A 255 4.56 0.16 -18.37
CA ALA A 255 4.71 1.32 -19.22
C ALA A 255 3.55 1.40 -20.21
N HIS A 256 2.94 2.57 -20.37
CA HIS A 256 1.95 2.83 -21.41
C HIS A 256 2.37 3.99 -22.30
N VAL A 257 2.18 3.82 -23.61
CA VAL A 257 2.35 4.91 -24.58
C VAL A 257 1.05 5.70 -24.66
N LYS A 258 1.08 6.95 -24.22
CA LYS A 258 0.03 7.96 -24.29
C LYS A 258 0.15 8.75 -25.60
N CYS A 259 -0.89 8.71 -26.41
CA CYS A 259 -1.03 9.55 -27.61
C CYS A 259 -2.05 10.66 -27.36
N THR A 260 -1.65 11.93 -27.42
CA THR A 260 -2.50 13.11 -27.23
C THR A 260 -2.57 13.92 -28.53
N VAL A 261 -3.78 14.30 -28.96
CA VAL A 261 -3.99 15.18 -30.12
C VAL A 261 -4.45 16.54 -29.62
N ALA A 262 -3.67 17.60 -29.85
CA ALA A 262 -4.01 18.94 -29.42
C ALA A 262 -4.20 19.88 -30.61
N GLU A 263 -5.04 20.90 -30.43
CA GLU A 263 -5.16 22.02 -31.36
C GLU A 263 -3.81 22.76 -31.42
N ASP A 264 -3.30 23.07 -32.62
CA ASP A 264 -2.02 23.76 -32.78
C ASP A 264 -2.06 25.11 -32.08
N ILE A 265 -1.00 25.37 -31.30
CA ILE A 265 -0.81 26.63 -30.61
C ILE A 265 -0.08 27.53 -31.59
N GLU A 266 -0.43 28.81 -31.70
CA GLU A 266 0.37 29.77 -32.45
C GLU A 266 1.85 29.65 -32.02
N THR A 267 2.68 29.10 -32.92
CA THR A 267 4.07 28.68 -32.68
C THR A 267 5.06 29.84 -32.55
N SER A 268 4.57 31.03 -32.21
CA SER A 268 5.32 32.29 -32.25
C SER A 268 6.31 32.47 -31.08
N SER A 269 6.25 31.66 -30.02
CA SER A 269 7.09 31.85 -28.82
C SER A 269 7.80 30.57 -28.31
N PHE A 270 9.08 30.71 -28.01
CA PHE A 270 9.98 29.65 -27.53
C PHE A 270 9.60 29.09 -26.13
N GLN A 271 9.01 29.91 -25.25
CA GLN A 271 8.56 29.44 -23.92
C GLN A 271 7.38 28.46 -24.03
N THR A 272 6.60 28.55 -25.11
CA THR A 272 5.49 27.66 -25.44
C THR A 272 5.97 26.24 -25.74
N TYR A 273 7.14 26.07 -26.36
CA TYR A 273 7.73 24.74 -26.66
C TYR A 273 8.15 23.96 -25.40
N ARG A 274 8.66 24.65 -24.38
CA ARG A 274 9.19 24.01 -23.16
C ARG A 274 8.12 23.77 -22.08
N ALA A 275 7.09 24.60 -22.06
CA ALA A 275 6.00 24.53 -21.11
C ALA A 275 4.72 24.04 -21.81
N PHE A 276 4.81 22.94 -22.56
CA PHE A 276 3.70 22.33 -23.31
C PHE A 276 2.45 22.23 -22.41
N LYS A 277 1.60 23.26 -22.49
CA LYS A 277 0.32 23.38 -21.82
C LYS A 277 -0.64 23.78 -22.93
N PRO A 278 -1.24 22.80 -23.62
CA PRO A 278 -2.07 23.11 -24.76
C PRO A 278 -3.27 23.95 -24.29
N THR A 279 -3.61 24.97 -25.09
CA THR A 279 -4.54 26.06 -24.73
C THR A 279 -6.00 25.71 -25.04
N LYS A 280 -6.25 24.71 -25.91
CA LYS A 280 -7.54 24.06 -26.17
C LYS A 280 -7.30 22.56 -26.41
N ASN A 281 -7.88 21.69 -25.59
CA ASN A 281 -7.42 20.29 -25.49
C ASN A 281 -8.56 19.30 -25.70
N TYR A 282 -8.40 18.46 -26.73
CA TYR A 282 -8.93 17.10 -26.75
C TYR A 282 -7.83 16.16 -26.22
N SER A 283 -7.71 16.02 -24.90
CA SER A 283 -6.69 15.12 -24.36
C SER A 283 -7.21 13.68 -24.41
N LEU A 284 -6.89 12.95 -25.48
CA LEU A 284 -7.02 11.51 -25.51
C LEU A 284 -5.81 10.88 -24.78
N ARG A 285 -6.03 9.90 -23.89
CA ARG A 285 -4.98 8.98 -23.45
C ARG A 285 -5.25 7.61 -24.03
N CYS A 286 -4.53 7.21 -25.06
CA CYS A 286 -4.49 5.81 -25.46
C CYS A 286 -3.52 5.04 -24.55
N ALA A 287 -3.84 3.79 -24.21
CA ALA A 287 -2.92 2.89 -23.52
C ALA A 287 -2.56 1.76 -24.49
N ILE A 288 -1.50 1.97 -25.27
CA ILE A 288 -0.94 0.92 -26.12
C ILE A 288 -0.03 0.07 -25.24
N GLY A 289 -0.48 -1.11 -24.84
CA GLY A 289 0.36 -2.06 -24.12
C GLY A 289 1.28 -2.80 -25.09
N TYR A 290 2.59 -2.89 -24.81
CA TYR A 290 3.56 -3.57 -25.67
C TYR A 290 3.25 -5.06 -25.93
N THR A 291 2.33 -5.68 -25.20
CA THR A 291 1.96 -7.10 -25.32
C THR A 291 0.76 -7.36 -26.23
N LEU A 292 -0.04 -6.35 -26.56
CA LEU A 292 -1.15 -6.48 -27.50
C LEU A 292 -0.63 -6.07 -28.89
N GLY A 293 -0.70 -6.97 -29.87
CA GLY A 293 -0.26 -6.69 -31.23
C GLY A 293 -0.86 -5.37 -31.75
N LEU A 294 -0.03 -4.55 -32.41
CA LEU A 294 -0.52 -3.41 -33.19
C LEU A 294 -1.57 -3.97 -34.17
N PRO A 295 -2.82 -3.46 -34.18
CA PRO A 295 -3.86 -4.05 -35.01
C PRO A 295 -3.50 -3.95 -36.50
N HIS A 296 -4.04 -4.90 -37.27
CA HIS A 296 -3.70 -5.12 -38.67
C HIS A 296 -3.93 -3.87 -39.54
N ARG A 297 -3.11 -3.73 -40.59
CA ARG A 297 -3.20 -2.65 -41.62
C ARG A 297 -4.66 -2.47 -42.08
N GLY A 298 -5.27 -1.33 -41.76
CA GLY A 298 -6.59 -0.96 -42.31
C GLY A 298 -7.43 0.03 -41.48
N ASP A 299 -7.28 0.04 -40.16
CA ASP A 299 -8.32 0.62 -39.27
C ASP A 299 -7.98 1.99 -38.62
N TYR A 300 -7.07 2.77 -39.18
CA TYR A 300 -6.59 4.01 -38.55
C TYR A 300 -6.87 5.27 -39.37
N ALA A 301 -7.12 6.36 -38.61
CA ALA A 301 -7.30 7.77 -38.97
C ALA A 301 -7.71 8.04 -40.45
N PRO A 302 -8.93 8.57 -40.69
CA PRO A 302 -9.30 9.11 -41.98
C PRO A 302 -8.16 9.93 -42.58
N SER A 303 -7.86 9.71 -43.86
CA SER A 303 -6.75 10.34 -44.57
C SER A 303 -6.74 11.87 -44.43
N SER A 304 -7.91 12.49 -44.20
CA SER A 304 -8.09 13.91 -43.90
C SER A 304 -7.47 14.36 -42.56
N ILE A 305 -7.61 13.57 -41.49
CA ILE A 305 -7.03 13.88 -40.17
C ILE A 305 -5.52 13.67 -40.20
N ALA A 306 -5.05 12.56 -40.78
CA ALA A 306 -3.63 12.29 -40.93
C ALA A 306 -2.92 13.39 -41.74
N ALA A 307 -3.61 13.99 -42.72
CA ALA A 307 -3.13 15.16 -43.46
C ALA A 307 -3.13 16.47 -42.65
N SER A 308 -3.93 16.57 -41.58
CA SER A 308 -4.08 17.78 -40.76
C SER A 308 -3.12 17.84 -39.55
N VAL A 309 -2.49 16.71 -39.20
CA VAL A 309 -1.43 16.67 -38.17
C VAL A 309 -0.14 17.26 -38.76
N CYS A 310 0.27 18.43 -38.27
CA CYS A 310 1.47 19.10 -38.75
C CYS A 310 2.67 18.98 -37.80
N THR A 311 2.44 18.60 -36.54
CA THR A 311 3.49 18.50 -35.54
C THR A 311 3.43 17.15 -34.84
N LEU A 312 4.57 16.46 -34.78
CA LEU A 312 4.71 15.18 -34.09
C LEU A 312 5.72 15.33 -32.94
N THR A 313 5.34 14.98 -31.73
CA THR A 313 6.21 15.12 -30.55
C THR A 313 6.41 13.77 -29.86
N PHE A 314 7.64 13.49 -29.45
CA PHE A 314 8.03 12.29 -28.72
C PHE A 314 8.72 12.70 -27.41
N HIS A 315 8.08 12.45 -26.28
CA HIS A 315 8.62 12.86 -24.98
C HIS A 315 8.50 11.75 -23.93
N THR A 316 9.36 11.74 -22.92
CA THR A 316 9.30 10.76 -21.83
C THR A 316 8.91 11.47 -20.56
N ASP A 317 7.97 10.90 -19.80
CA ASP A 317 7.64 11.47 -18.50
C ASP A 317 8.83 11.32 -17.55
N MET A 318 9.50 12.45 -17.30
CA MET A 318 10.67 12.56 -16.43
C MET A 318 10.28 12.59 -14.94
N SER A 319 8.99 12.45 -14.60
CA SER A 319 8.51 12.48 -13.22
C SER A 319 9.01 11.30 -12.37
N VAL A 320 9.47 10.20 -12.98
CA VAL A 320 9.95 8.98 -12.28
C VAL A 320 11.42 8.67 -12.62
N PRO A 321 12.36 8.75 -11.65
CA PRO A 321 13.80 8.78 -11.92
C PRO A 321 14.50 7.44 -12.22
N ASP A 322 13.91 6.28 -11.92
CA ASP A 322 14.71 5.04 -11.80
C ASP A 322 14.60 4.04 -12.96
N THR A 323 13.85 4.36 -14.03
CA THR A 323 13.96 3.65 -15.31
C THR A 323 13.21 4.46 -16.36
N PRO A 324 13.90 5.18 -17.27
CA PRO A 324 13.23 5.94 -18.31
C PRO A 324 12.42 4.96 -19.16
N ILE A 325 11.10 5.12 -19.11
CA ILE A 325 10.21 4.33 -19.96
C ILE A 325 10.40 4.85 -21.37
N ARG A 326 10.81 3.99 -22.29
CA ARG A 326 11.01 4.40 -23.68
C ARG A 326 9.64 4.43 -24.37
N PRO A 327 9.17 5.56 -24.93
CA PRO A 327 7.89 5.62 -25.66
C PRO A 327 7.88 4.78 -26.94
N LEU A 328 9.06 4.30 -27.35
CA LEU A 328 9.24 3.51 -28.56
C LEU A 328 9.40 2.01 -28.24
N PRO A 329 8.96 1.10 -29.14
CA PRO A 329 9.21 -0.32 -29.01
C PRO A 329 10.70 -0.65 -28.91
N GLU A 330 11.06 -1.65 -28.10
CA GLU A 330 12.46 -2.06 -27.91
C GLU A 330 13.03 -2.88 -29.07
N THR A 331 12.18 -3.55 -29.84
CA THR A 331 12.62 -4.42 -30.94
C THR A 331 12.61 -3.68 -32.28
N LYS A 332 13.67 -3.90 -33.08
CA LYS A 332 13.81 -3.32 -34.43
C LYS A 332 12.58 -3.57 -35.32
N HIS A 333 12.03 -4.78 -35.30
CA HIS A 333 10.85 -5.12 -36.10
C HIS A 333 9.61 -4.28 -35.75
N ARG A 334 9.36 -4.07 -34.45
CA ARG A 334 8.22 -3.24 -34.02
C ARG A 334 8.45 -1.76 -34.28
N LEU A 335 9.70 -1.31 -34.23
CA LEU A 335 10.10 0.04 -34.66
C LEU A 335 9.87 0.26 -36.15
N GLU A 336 10.19 -0.74 -37.00
CA GLU A 336 9.91 -0.69 -38.44
C GLU A 336 8.41 -0.64 -38.73
N GLN A 337 7.62 -1.48 -38.06
CA GLN A 337 6.15 -1.42 -38.13
C GLN A 337 5.64 -0.04 -37.69
N PHE A 338 6.14 0.49 -36.58
CA PHE A 338 5.82 1.84 -36.11
C PHE A 338 6.14 2.92 -37.16
N GLY A 339 7.26 2.78 -37.87
CA GLY A 339 7.62 3.62 -39.01
C GLY A 339 6.60 3.56 -40.15
N GLU A 340 6.18 2.37 -40.57
CA GLU A 340 5.14 2.24 -41.62
C GLU A 340 3.84 2.95 -41.26
N TYR A 341 3.45 2.94 -39.97
CA TYR A 341 2.27 3.68 -39.52
C TYR A 341 2.46 5.20 -39.60
N LEU A 342 3.65 5.68 -39.26
CA LEU A 342 3.98 7.10 -39.35
C LEU A 342 3.93 7.60 -40.81
N ALA A 343 4.26 6.79 -41.80
CA ALA A 343 4.24 7.19 -43.21
C ALA A 343 2.86 7.71 -43.71
N GLY A 344 1.76 7.34 -43.03
CA GLY A 344 0.42 7.85 -43.34
C GLY A 344 0.20 9.34 -43.05
N PHE A 345 1.03 9.95 -42.19
CA PHE A 345 0.88 11.34 -41.75
C PHE A 345 1.65 12.31 -42.67
N LYS A 346 1.15 12.48 -43.90
CA LYS A 346 1.82 13.29 -44.93
C LYS A 346 1.97 14.77 -44.57
N GLY A 347 1.12 15.29 -43.67
CA GLY A 347 1.09 16.70 -43.26
C GLY A 347 2.15 17.12 -42.24
N ILE A 348 2.95 16.20 -41.69
CA ILE A 348 3.92 16.52 -40.64
C ILE A 348 5.00 17.47 -41.17
N ALA A 349 5.02 18.67 -40.60
CA ALA A 349 5.95 19.75 -40.88
C ALA A 349 7.02 19.92 -39.77
N THR A 350 6.70 19.53 -38.53
CA THR A 350 7.60 19.65 -37.38
C THR A 350 7.68 18.35 -36.58
N ILE A 351 8.89 17.92 -36.21
CA ILE A 351 9.11 16.79 -35.29
C ILE A 351 9.88 17.26 -34.05
N TYR A 352 9.37 16.99 -32.85
CA TYR A 352 10.03 17.23 -31.57
C TYR A 352 10.42 15.92 -30.91
N ILE A 353 11.68 15.74 -30.54
CA ILE A 353 12.21 14.47 -30.00
C ILE A 353 12.99 14.74 -28.72
N GLN A 354 12.55 14.11 -27.62
CA GLN A 354 13.38 13.96 -26.42
C GLN A 354 14.31 12.76 -26.53
N ARG A 355 15.45 12.82 -25.80
CA ARG A 355 16.55 11.84 -25.87
C ARG A 355 16.11 10.37 -25.89
N GLU A 356 15.23 9.95 -24.99
CA GLU A 356 14.78 8.57 -24.84
C GLU A 356 14.03 8.05 -26.09
N SER A 357 13.57 8.97 -26.93
CA SER A 357 12.90 8.73 -28.20
C SER A 357 13.82 8.87 -29.41
N ALA A 358 15.11 9.16 -29.22
CA ALA A 358 16.05 9.33 -30.32
C ALA A 358 16.20 8.13 -31.27
N PRO A 359 15.93 6.86 -30.88
CA PRO A 359 15.88 5.75 -31.84
C PRO A 359 14.90 5.95 -33.01
N ILE A 360 13.90 6.83 -32.88
CA ILE A 360 13.00 7.17 -33.99
C ILE A 360 13.74 7.77 -35.19
N LEU A 361 14.85 8.48 -34.95
CA LEU A 361 15.65 9.09 -36.02
C LEU A 361 16.24 8.03 -36.94
N THR A 362 16.66 6.89 -36.37
CA THR A 362 17.18 5.75 -37.13
C THR A 362 16.08 5.08 -37.95
N VAL A 363 14.86 5.00 -37.41
CA VAL A 363 13.69 4.49 -38.16
C VAL A 363 13.36 5.40 -39.33
N LEU A 364 13.30 6.71 -39.12
CA LEU A 364 13.04 7.68 -40.19
C LEU A 364 14.13 7.62 -41.28
N ARG A 365 15.40 7.50 -40.89
CA ARG A 365 16.50 7.27 -41.83
C ARG A 365 16.27 6.02 -42.67
N ASP A 366 15.98 4.89 -42.02
CA ASP A 366 15.83 3.60 -42.71
C ASP A 366 14.64 3.63 -43.68
N MET A 367 13.55 4.32 -43.32
CA MET A 367 12.40 4.46 -44.21
C MET A 367 12.72 5.36 -45.42
N GLU A 368 13.40 6.49 -45.21
CA GLU A 368 13.84 7.38 -46.29
C GLU A 368 14.84 6.69 -47.22
N ALA A 369 15.72 5.85 -46.68
CA ALA A 369 16.69 5.08 -47.46
C ALA A 369 16.04 3.97 -48.28
N LYS A 370 14.98 3.33 -47.76
CA LYS A 370 14.25 2.24 -48.45
C LYS A 370 13.28 2.76 -49.52
N SER A 371 12.77 3.98 -49.38
CA SER A 371 11.76 4.53 -50.28
C SER A 371 12.41 5.25 -51.46
N ALA A 372 12.54 4.55 -52.60
CA ALA A 372 13.08 5.14 -53.82
C ALA A 372 12.16 6.22 -54.44
N THR A 373 10.87 6.23 -54.09
CA THR A 373 9.84 7.04 -54.76
C THR A 373 9.03 7.95 -53.83
N GLU A 374 8.89 7.63 -52.55
CA GLU A 374 8.02 8.38 -51.63
C GLU A 374 8.76 8.78 -50.35
N VAL A 375 9.17 10.05 -50.27
CA VAL A 375 9.82 10.64 -49.10
C VAL A 375 8.88 10.58 -47.89
N VAL A 376 9.41 10.11 -46.75
CA VAL A 376 8.66 10.05 -45.49
C VAL A 376 8.47 11.48 -44.98
N PHE A 377 7.24 11.86 -44.68
CA PHE A 377 6.88 13.23 -44.32
C PHE A 377 7.34 14.26 -45.36
N PRO A 378 6.62 14.34 -46.50
CA PRO A 378 6.98 15.24 -47.58
C PRO A 378 7.01 16.71 -47.14
N SER A 379 6.21 17.08 -46.13
CA SER A 379 6.13 18.44 -45.57
C SER A 379 7.13 18.74 -44.45
N LEU A 380 7.95 17.78 -44.02
CA LEU A 380 8.83 17.95 -42.86
C LEU A 380 9.90 19.01 -43.13
N ALA A 381 9.78 20.12 -42.39
CA ALA A 381 10.65 21.30 -42.49
C ALA A 381 11.48 21.52 -41.22
N THR A 382 10.98 21.15 -40.03
CA THR A 382 11.64 21.41 -38.75
C THR A 382 11.84 20.15 -37.91
N ILE A 383 13.05 19.96 -37.36
CA ILE A 383 13.31 18.97 -36.29
C ILE A 383 13.84 19.68 -35.05
N VAL A 384 13.28 19.36 -33.89
CA VAL A 384 13.71 19.82 -32.56
C VAL A 384 14.24 18.64 -31.76
N LEU A 385 15.52 18.67 -31.39
CA LEU A 385 16.18 17.67 -30.56
C LEU A 385 16.42 18.22 -29.16
N ASP A 386 15.81 17.56 -28.16
CA ASP A 386 15.82 17.98 -26.77
C ASP A 386 16.41 16.93 -25.81
N VAL A 387 17.57 17.20 -25.21
CA VAL A 387 18.35 16.21 -24.45
C VAL A 387 18.72 16.73 -23.06
N PHE A 388 17.89 16.41 -22.05
CA PHE A 388 18.01 16.94 -20.68
C PHE A 388 18.59 16.00 -19.63
N SER A 389 18.41 14.68 -19.75
CA SER A 389 18.71 13.73 -18.67
C SER A 389 20.06 13.02 -18.84
N SER A 390 20.51 12.86 -20.09
CA SER A 390 21.56 11.89 -20.43
C SER A 390 22.01 12.07 -21.89
N ARG A 391 23.17 11.53 -22.31
CA ARG A 391 23.83 11.91 -23.60
C ARG A 391 23.34 11.12 -24.82
N LEU A 392 23.25 11.74 -26.00
CA LEU A 392 23.00 10.99 -27.24
C LEU A 392 24.21 10.10 -27.57
N ASN A 393 24.02 8.87 -28.06
CA ASN A 393 25.16 8.03 -28.47
C ASN A 393 25.63 8.38 -29.89
N VAL A 394 26.82 7.90 -30.27
CA VAL A 394 27.43 8.21 -31.58
C VAL A 394 26.62 7.58 -32.72
N ALA A 395 26.16 6.33 -32.56
CA ALA A 395 25.36 5.65 -33.57
C ALA A 395 24.06 6.40 -33.92
N THR A 396 23.31 6.88 -32.93
CA THR A 396 22.05 7.63 -33.15
C THR A 396 22.33 9.00 -33.75
N TRP A 397 23.42 9.67 -33.36
CA TRP A 397 23.81 10.93 -34.00
C TRP A 397 24.17 10.74 -35.48
N ASN A 398 24.96 9.71 -35.81
CA ASN A 398 25.32 9.41 -37.20
C ASN A 398 24.07 9.05 -38.02
N GLY A 399 23.16 8.23 -37.47
CA GLY A 399 21.89 7.93 -38.13
C GLY A 399 21.02 9.17 -38.38
N PHE A 400 21.09 10.17 -37.49
CA PHE A 400 20.45 11.47 -37.71
C PHE A 400 21.11 12.27 -38.84
N VAL A 401 22.45 12.29 -38.93
CA VAL A 401 23.17 12.94 -40.04
C VAL A 401 22.82 12.28 -41.38
N ASP A 402 22.75 10.95 -41.42
CA ASP A 402 22.33 10.20 -42.61
C ASP A 402 20.93 10.61 -43.09
N LEU A 403 19.97 10.72 -42.17
CA LEU A 403 18.61 11.20 -42.47
C LEU A 403 18.64 12.57 -43.17
N LEU A 404 19.46 13.50 -42.68
CA LEU A 404 19.59 14.83 -43.29
C LEU A 404 20.23 14.77 -44.69
N MET A 405 21.22 13.89 -44.88
CA MET A 405 21.84 13.66 -46.18
C MET A 405 20.84 13.11 -47.21
N TYR A 406 20.06 12.09 -46.84
CA TYR A 406 19.02 11.52 -47.70
C TYR A 406 18.00 12.59 -48.12
N ARG A 407 17.50 13.38 -47.17
CA ARG A 407 16.55 14.46 -47.47
C ARG A 407 17.13 15.53 -48.39
N LYS A 408 18.40 15.92 -48.20
CA LYS A 408 19.08 16.85 -49.11
C LYS A 408 19.26 16.26 -50.51
N ALA A 409 19.65 15.00 -50.63
CA ALA A 409 19.80 14.30 -51.91
C ALA A 409 18.46 14.23 -52.67
N SER A 410 17.36 14.04 -51.94
CA SER A 410 15.98 14.08 -52.45
C SER A 410 15.44 15.50 -52.71
N ARG A 411 16.31 16.53 -52.68
CA ARG A 411 15.97 17.95 -52.88
C ARG A 411 14.92 18.50 -51.90
N ARG A 412 14.87 17.97 -50.68
CA ARG A 412 13.97 18.39 -49.60
C ARG A 412 14.72 18.58 -48.28
N PRO A 413 15.75 19.44 -48.23
CA PRO A 413 16.49 19.69 -47.00
C PRO A 413 15.54 20.24 -45.91
N LEU A 414 15.87 20.01 -44.64
CA LEU A 414 15.14 20.66 -43.56
C LEU A 414 15.41 22.17 -43.58
N GLU A 415 14.36 22.95 -43.36
CA GLU A 415 14.48 24.39 -43.19
C GLU A 415 15.17 24.71 -41.86
N ARG A 416 14.84 23.98 -40.79
CA ARG A 416 15.32 24.30 -39.44
C ARG A 416 15.65 23.07 -38.60
N LEU A 417 16.81 23.10 -37.96
CA LEU A 417 17.22 22.18 -36.90
C LEU A 417 17.41 22.93 -35.58
N VAL A 418 16.64 22.58 -34.55
CA VAL A 418 16.75 23.18 -33.22
C VAL A 418 17.40 22.18 -32.25
N LEU A 419 18.48 22.58 -31.58
CA LEU A 419 19.18 21.75 -30.58
C LEU A 419 19.01 22.37 -29.18
N MET A 420 18.45 21.63 -28.24
CA MET A 420 18.24 22.12 -26.86
C MET A 420 18.44 21.03 -25.82
N GLY A 421 18.66 21.41 -24.56
CA GLY A 421 18.93 20.47 -23.48
C GLY A 421 20.34 20.57 -22.90
N SER A 422 20.48 20.20 -21.62
CA SER A 422 21.72 20.35 -20.87
C SER A 422 22.80 19.33 -21.20
N HIS A 423 22.50 18.25 -21.94
CA HIS A 423 23.44 17.15 -22.18
C HIS A 423 23.82 16.94 -23.65
N LEU A 424 23.32 17.74 -24.60
CA LEU A 424 23.75 17.75 -26.01
C LEU A 424 25.12 18.41 -26.25
N CYS A 425 25.88 18.71 -25.19
CA CYS A 425 27.26 19.17 -25.28
C CYS A 425 28.23 18.02 -25.67
N HIS A 426 27.88 16.78 -25.36
CA HIS A 426 28.72 15.60 -25.58
C HIS A 426 27.90 14.40 -26.09
N LEU A 427 28.54 13.55 -26.89
CA LEU A 427 28.06 12.22 -27.25
C LEU A 427 28.57 11.17 -26.24
N SER A 428 27.81 10.09 -26.08
CA SER A 428 28.23 8.87 -25.40
C SER A 428 28.85 7.89 -26.41
N PRO A 429 29.97 7.21 -26.11
CA PRO A 429 30.40 6.08 -26.92
C PRO A 429 29.32 4.97 -26.89
N ASP A 430 29.28 4.15 -27.94
CA ASP A 430 28.28 3.07 -28.11
C ASP A 430 28.57 1.84 -27.22
N ILE A 431 29.73 1.80 -26.55
CA ILE A 431 30.16 0.71 -25.67
C ILE A 431 30.21 1.26 -24.24
N ASP A 432 29.55 0.59 -23.30
CA ASP A 432 29.43 0.98 -21.87
C ASP A 432 30.75 0.96 -21.07
N GLY A 433 31.91 0.84 -21.74
CA GLY A 433 33.23 0.76 -21.12
C GLY A 433 34.18 1.85 -21.59
N GLY A 434 34.22 2.99 -20.89
CA GLY A 434 35.31 3.97 -21.00
C GLY A 434 34.88 5.42 -21.21
N VAL A 435 35.27 6.30 -20.29
CA VAL A 435 34.80 7.69 -20.16
C VAL A 435 35.52 8.66 -21.11
N THR A 436 35.50 8.43 -22.42
CA THR A 436 35.89 9.46 -23.39
C THR A 436 34.67 10.21 -23.88
N LYS A 437 34.44 11.41 -23.33
CA LYS A 437 33.37 12.31 -23.76
C LYS A 437 33.75 12.87 -25.13
N MET A 438 32.98 12.58 -26.19
CA MET A 438 33.17 13.25 -27.48
C MET A 438 32.34 14.52 -27.54
N LYS A 439 32.93 15.66 -27.86
CA LYS A 439 32.18 16.91 -28.07
C LYS A 439 31.30 16.75 -29.30
N LEU A 440 30.03 17.17 -29.21
CA LEU A 440 29.12 17.13 -30.36
C LEU A 440 29.65 18.07 -31.46
N ASP A 441 29.97 17.51 -32.62
CA ASP A 441 30.41 18.26 -33.80
C ASP A 441 29.22 18.59 -34.71
N LEU A 442 28.99 19.88 -34.95
CA LEU A 442 27.92 20.37 -35.83
C LEU A 442 28.38 20.59 -37.27
N ARG A 443 29.67 20.42 -37.59
CA ARG A 443 30.17 20.52 -38.98
C ARG A 443 29.47 19.55 -39.94
N PRO A 444 29.21 18.28 -39.57
CA PRO A 444 28.53 17.33 -40.47
C PRO A 444 27.10 17.75 -40.84
N VAL A 445 26.41 18.50 -39.99
CA VAL A 445 25.04 18.99 -40.27
C VAL A 445 25.02 20.35 -40.96
N LYS A 446 26.14 21.08 -40.94
CA LYS A 446 26.26 22.41 -41.55
C LYS A 446 26.19 22.28 -43.08
N GLY A 447 25.14 22.86 -43.67
CA GLY A 447 24.86 22.75 -45.10
C GLY A 447 23.98 21.55 -45.48
N LEU A 448 23.58 20.70 -44.52
CA LEU A 448 22.51 19.72 -44.72
C LEU A 448 21.11 20.27 -44.37
N VAL A 449 21.08 21.35 -43.57
CA VAL A 449 19.89 22.08 -43.17
C VAL A 449 20.09 23.57 -43.43
N ASN A 450 19.01 24.32 -43.69
CA ASN A 450 19.11 25.75 -44.01
C ASN A 450 19.45 26.58 -42.77
N GLU A 451 18.84 26.28 -41.62
CA GLU A 451 19.03 26.99 -40.35
C GLU A 451 19.34 26.01 -39.21
N ILE A 452 20.37 26.32 -38.41
CA ILE A 452 20.66 25.61 -37.15
C ILE A 452 20.48 26.58 -35.98
N VAL A 453 19.51 26.28 -35.12
CA VAL A 453 19.24 27.04 -33.90
C VAL A 453 19.78 26.27 -32.70
N ASP A 454 20.96 26.68 -32.22
CA ASP A 454 21.62 26.06 -31.08
C ASP A 454 21.23 26.75 -29.76
N LEU A 455 20.33 26.12 -29.01
CA LEU A 455 19.77 26.59 -27.75
C LEU A 455 20.31 25.81 -26.54
N ARG A 456 21.42 25.09 -26.73
CA ARG A 456 22.22 24.57 -25.61
C ARG A 456 22.78 25.76 -24.86
N GLY A 457 22.01 26.29 -23.90
CA GLY A 457 22.38 27.52 -23.19
C GLY A 457 23.81 27.45 -22.67
N LYS A 458 24.52 28.58 -22.57
CA LYS A 458 25.93 28.69 -22.13
C LYS A 458 26.25 28.05 -20.76
N LYS A 459 25.29 27.39 -20.10
CA LYS A 459 25.49 26.57 -18.92
C LYS A 459 26.40 25.39 -19.28
N ARG A 460 27.68 25.53 -18.96
CA ARG A 460 28.68 24.45 -19.04
C ARG A 460 28.13 23.20 -18.36
N CYS A 461 28.31 22.04 -19.00
CA CYS A 461 27.95 20.76 -18.43
C CYS A 461 28.69 20.60 -17.08
N LYS A 462 27.96 20.59 -15.95
CA LYS A 462 28.49 20.60 -14.57
C LYS A 462 29.51 19.50 -14.25
N ALA A 463 29.66 18.51 -15.13
CA ALA A 463 30.68 17.49 -15.03
C ALA A 463 32.12 18.00 -15.25
N GLU A 464 32.32 19.27 -15.66
CA GLU A 464 33.63 19.95 -15.61
C GLU A 464 33.84 20.79 -14.33
N SER A 465 32.78 21.13 -13.59
CA SER A 465 32.87 22.03 -12.43
C SER A 465 33.14 21.32 -11.09
N THR A 466 33.21 19.99 -11.05
CA THR A 466 33.62 19.27 -9.83
C THR A 466 35.11 19.42 -9.50
N PHE A 467 35.87 20.20 -10.26
CA PHE A 467 37.29 20.48 -9.97
C PHE A 467 37.62 21.94 -9.64
N ASN A 468 36.68 22.91 -9.67
CA ASN A 468 37.00 24.29 -9.22
C ASN A 468 35.79 25.10 -8.71
N GLN A 469 35.79 25.28 -7.38
CA GLN A 469 35.37 26.43 -6.56
C GLN A 469 33.91 26.95 -6.43
N SER A 470 33.54 27.06 -5.13
CA SER A 470 32.91 28.14 -4.33
C SER A 470 32.00 29.24 -4.92
N LEU A 471 30.93 29.49 -4.14
CA LEU A 471 30.20 30.75 -3.84
C LEU A 471 29.38 31.44 -4.95
N GLY A 472 28.07 31.58 -4.68
CA GLY A 472 27.21 32.61 -5.27
C GLY A 472 25.74 32.20 -5.41
N LEU A 473 24.88 32.61 -4.47
CA LEU A 473 23.43 32.64 -4.65
C LEU A 473 22.91 34.04 -4.25
N ARG A 474 22.48 34.80 -5.26
CA ARG A 474 21.51 35.88 -5.14
C ARG A 474 20.36 35.59 -6.11
N ASP A 475 19.20 36.12 -5.76
CA ASP A 475 17.96 36.29 -6.54
C ASP A 475 16.95 35.14 -6.51
N LEU A 476 15.95 35.29 -5.63
CA LEU A 476 14.55 34.93 -5.91
C LEU A 476 13.61 36.02 -5.34
N ASN A 477 12.73 36.49 -6.24
CA ASN A 477 11.80 37.61 -6.12
C ASN A 477 10.80 37.51 -4.95
N PHE A 478 10.56 38.64 -4.28
CA PHE A 478 9.42 38.91 -3.40
C PHE A 478 8.46 39.88 -4.11
N GLN A 479 7.20 39.47 -4.29
CA GLN A 479 6.14 40.38 -4.74
C GLN A 479 4.81 39.96 -4.10
N CYS A 480 4.62 40.32 -2.82
CA CYS A 480 3.30 40.45 -2.16
C CYS A 480 3.43 40.91 -0.70
N ILE A 481 3.89 42.14 -0.44
CA ILE A 481 3.68 42.81 0.86
C ILE A 481 3.55 44.31 0.62
N HIS A 482 2.32 44.84 0.53
CA HIS A 482 2.12 46.29 0.64
C HIS A 482 0.88 46.75 1.43
N THR A 483 0.16 45.86 2.12
CA THR A 483 -1.07 46.24 2.85
C THR A 483 -1.06 45.76 4.30
N PHE A 484 -0.10 46.22 5.12
CA PHE A 484 -0.13 45.91 6.56
C PHE A 484 0.50 46.99 7.48
N LYS A 485 0.66 48.24 7.03
CA LYS A 485 1.49 49.21 7.76
C LYS A 485 0.78 50.17 8.73
N ASN A 486 -0.56 50.21 8.85
CA ASN A 486 -1.21 51.35 9.50
C ASN A 486 -2.07 51.09 10.76
N SER A 487 -2.00 49.94 11.43
CA SER A 487 -2.93 49.68 12.55
C SER A 487 -2.32 49.05 13.80
N VAL A 488 -1.18 49.55 14.32
CA VAL A 488 -0.78 49.25 15.72
C VAL A 488 0.05 50.40 16.31
N LEU A 489 -0.61 51.50 16.66
CA LEU A 489 -0.09 52.48 17.62
C LEU A 489 -1.29 53.01 18.41
N PHE A 490 -1.56 52.44 19.59
CA PHE A 490 -2.05 53.10 20.82
C PHE A 490 -2.54 52.04 21.80
N ALA A 491 -1.78 51.82 22.88
CA ALA A 491 -2.19 51.39 24.22
C ALA A 491 -0.95 50.94 24.99
N ASN A 492 -0.45 51.82 25.86
CA ASN A 492 0.70 51.60 26.71
C ASN A 492 0.27 51.96 28.13
N THR A 493 0.07 50.94 28.99
CA THR A 493 0.33 50.89 30.44
C THR A 493 -0.36 49.62 31.00
N GLY A 494 0.44 48.62 31.41
CA GLY A 494 -0.05 47.35 32.00
C GLY A 494 0.60 46.03 31.51
N ARG A 495 1.82 46.06 30.95
CA ARG A 495 2.35 45.00 30.06
C ARG A 495 3.08 43.78 30.66
N GLY A 496 3.25 43.67 31.98
CA GLY A 496 4.01 42.54 32.56
C GLY A 496 3.27 41.20 32.49
N HIS A 497 2.06 41.14 33.06
CA HIS A 497 1.30 39.90 33.19
C HIS A 497 0.68 39.39 31.88
N LEU A 498 0.33 40.29 30.96
CA LEU A 498 -0.27 39.94 29.68
C LEU A 498 0.75 39.30 28.72
N ALA A 499 1.98 39.83 28.71
CA ALA A 499 3.06 39.32 27.87
C ALA A 499 3.48 37.90 28.28
N ILE A 500 3.58 37.63 29.58
CA ILE A 500 3.94 36.30 30.10
C ILE A 500 2.86 35.26 29.72
N ARG A 501 1.56 35.60 29.86
CA ARG A 501 0.46 34.69 29.48
C ARG A 501 0.41 34.41 27.98
N LEU A 502 0.65 35.42 27.15
CA LEU A 502 0.71 35.27 25.68
C LEU A 502 1.85 34.35 25.24
N VAL A 503 3.01 34.44 25.89
CA VAL A 503 4.15 33.55 25.61
C VAL A 503 3.81 32.10 25.97
N THR A 504 3.31 31.83 27.19
CA THR A 504 2.97 30.46 27.63
C THR A 504 1.93 29.78 26.73
N GLN A 505 0.88 30.51 26.32
CA GLN A 505 -0.16 29.96 25.44
C GLN A 505 0.37 29.65 24.04
N THR A 506 1.24 30.52 23.51
CA THR A 506 1.83 30.33 22.18
C THR A 506 2.80 29.14 22.18
N THR A 507 3.55 28.94 23.26
CA THR A 507 4.41 27.75 23.46
C THR A 507 3.59 26.46 23.45
N ALA A 508 2.45 26.43 24.17
CA ALA A 508 1.57 25.27 24.18
C ALA A 508 0.99 24.96 22.78
N LEU A 509 0.62 26.02 22.03
CA LEU A 509 0.18 25.89 20.64
C LEU A 509 1.25 25.27 19.74
N TYR A 510 2.49 25.75 19.82
CA TYR A 510 3.58 25.18 19.03
C TYR A 510 3.86 23.72 19.38
N ASN A 511 3.81 23.34 20.66
CA ASN A 511 3.97 21.94 21.07
C ASN A 511 2.84 21.06 20.51
N ALA A 512 1.58 21.50 20.62
CA ALA A 512 0.45 20.77 20.05
C ALA A 512 0.57 20.64 18.52
N LEU A 513 0.96 21.71 17.82
CA LEU A 513 1.18 21.68 16.38
C LEU A 513 2.38 20.81 15.98
N ALA A 514 3.40 20.70 16.82
CA ALA A 514 4.52 19.82 16.56
C ALA A 514 4.14 18.34 16.64
N GLU A 515 3.12 17.98 17.42
CA GLU A 515 2.53 16.63 17.42
C GLU A 515 1.60 16.41 16.22
N VAL A 516 0.78 17.40 15.87
CA VAL A 516 -0.26 17.25 14.83
C VAL A 516 0.28 17.41 13.41
N ASP A 517 1.17 18.39 13.17
CA ASP A 517 1.81 18.65 11.88
C ASP A 517 3.32 18.87 12.07
N PRO A 518 4.09 17.81 12.39
CA PRO A 518 5.54 17.88 12.45
C PRO A 518 6.12 18.25 11.07
N PRO A 519 7.29 18.92 11.00
CA PRO A 519 7.97 19.16 9.75
C PRO A 519 8.36 17.83 9.09
N ARG A 520 8.17 17.74 7.78
CA ARG A 520 8.44 16.56 6.93
C ARG A 520 9.30 16.98 5.74
N CYS A 521 10.35 16.21 5.48
CA CYS A 521 11.31 16.51 4.42
C CYS A 521 10.69 16.39 3.03
N ALA A 522 11.14 17.24 2.09
CA ALA A 522 10.90 17.05 0.66
C ALA A 522 11.95 16.09 0.10
N GLY A 523 11.81 14.79 0.38
CA GLY A 523 12.82 13.78 0.08
C GLY A 523 12.45 12.86 -1.07
N ARG A 524 13.36 12.73 -2.05
CA ARG A 524 13.37 11.72 -3.12
C ARG A 524 13.36 10.27 -2.58
N TRP A 525 13.72 10.10 -1.32
CA TRP A 525 13.82 8.82 -0.61
C TRP A 525 12.54 8.39 0.13
N SER A 526 11.46 9.18 0.02
CA SER A 526 10.13 8.82 0.57
C SER A 526 9.50 7.58 -0.08
N LEU A 527 10.10 7.01 -1.12
CA LEU A 527 9.56 5.88 -1.86
C LEU A 527 9.55 4.56 -1.06
N TYR A 528 10.27 4.46 0.06
CA TYR A 528 10.40 3.20 0.82
C TYR A 528 9.77 3.22 2.22
N VAL A 529 9.44 4.40 2.74
CA VAL A 529 8.72 4.51 4.00
C VAL A 529 7.26 4.73 3.65
N ASP A 530 6.36 3.88 4.16
CA ASP A 530 4.90 3.91 3.91
C ASP A 530 4.21 5.20 4.41
N ASP A 531 4.99 6.21 4.77
CA ASP A 531 4.55 7.54 5.14
C ASP A 531 4.21 8.34 3.88
N LYS A 532 3.01 8.08 3.34
CA LYS A 532 2.42 8.72 2.16
C LYS A 532 2.06 10.20 2.38
N THR A 533 2.62 10.84 3.39
CA THR A 533 2.34 12.23 3.73
C THR A 533 3.24 13.15 2.88
N PRO A 534 2.66 14.17 2.20
CA PRO A 534 3.46 15.08 1.40
C PRO A 534 4.44 15.85 2.30
N PRO A 535 5.58 16.30 1.74
CA PRO A 535 6.50 17.18 2.42
C PRO A 535 5.79 18.39 3.02
N SER A 536 6.13 18.76 4.24
CA SER A 536 5.48 19.86 4.94
C SER A 536 6.49 20.59 5.81
N LEU A 537 6.45 21.92 5.83
CA LEU A 537 7.18 22.68 6.85
C LEU A 537 6.57 22.48 8.26
N GLY A 538 5.40 21.86 8.38
CA GLY A 538 4.76 21.60 9.66
C GLY A 538 4.43 22.88 10.43
N TRP A 539 4.59 22.83 11.75
CA TRP A 539 4.50 23.98 12.66
C TRP A 539 5.40 25.17 12.27
N ILE A 540 6.47 24.97 11.48
CA ILE A 540 7.34 26.08 11.03
C ILE A 540 6.55 27.07 10.17
N LYS A 541 5.51 26.62 9.45
CA LYS A 541 4.59 27.53 8.70
C LYS A 541 4.00 28.61 9.60
N LEU A 542 3.70 28.28 10.86
CA LEU A 542 3.16 29.24 11.82
C LEU A 542 4.15 30.36 12.13
N THR A 543 5.46 30.12 12.02
CA THR A 543 6.47 31.18 12.19
C THR A 543 6.48 32.21 11.06
N HIS A 544 5.76 31.96 9.96
CA HIS A 544 5.66 32.88 8.82
C HIS A 544 4.39 33.74 8.83
N THR A 545 3.44 33.50 9.73
CA THR A 545 2.16 34.22 9.75
C THR A 545 2.29 35.63 10.31
N CYS A 546 3.02 35.82 11.42
CA CYS A 546 3.30 37.15 11.97
C CYS A 546 4.63 37.20 12.74
N ARG A 547 5.15 38.41 12.95
CA ARG A 547 6.43 38.64 13.65
C ARG A 547 6.44 38.07 15.07
N HIS A 548 5.33 38.16 15.80
CA HIS A 548 5.25 37.70 17.19
C HIS A 548 5.39 36.16 17.28
N LEU A 549 4.60 35.44 16.48
CA LEU A 549 4.68 33.98 16.38
C LEU A 549 6.07 33.54 15.91
N ARG A 550 6.66 34.26 14.94
CA ARG A 550 8.04 34.03 14.51
C ARG A 550 9.04 34.10 15.65
N VAL A 551 8.99 35.16 16.47
CA VAL A 551 9.92 35.35 17.59
C VAL A 551 9.80 34.20 18.59
N ILE A 552 8.56 33.83 18.95
CA ILE A 552 8.32 32.74 19.91
C ILE A 552 8.78 31.40 19.33
N GLY A 553 8.35 31.04 18.12
CA GLY A 553 8.72 29.76 17.51
C GLY A 553 10.22 29.62 17.23
N VAL A 554 10.91 30.72 16.88
CA VAL A 554 12.38 30.72 16.71
C VAL A 554 13.10 30.54 18.06
N ASP A 555 12.54 31.03 19.17
CA ASP A 555 13.12 30.92 20.51
C ASP A 555 12.63 29.71 21.30
N MET A 556 12.17 28.64 20.62
CA MET A 556 11.81 27.36 21.24
C MET A 556 12.80 26.25 20.87
N PRO A 557 13.94 26.13 21.57
CA PRO A 557 15.03 25.22 21.21
C PRO A 557 14.60 23.76 21.11
N THR A 558 13.67 23.31 21.96
CA THR A 558 13.16 21.93 21.97
C THR A 558 12.45 21.54 20.67
N LEU A 559 11.75 22.47 20.02
CA LEU A 559 11.10 22.20 18.73
C LEU A 559 12.12 22.06 17.61
N TRP A 560 13.13 22.94 17.58
CA TRP A 560 14.21 22.87 16.61
C TRP A 560 15.06 21.62 16.79
N ALA A 561 15.31 21.23 18.04
CA ALA A 561 16.02 20.00 18.39
C ALA A 561 15.30 18.73 17.88
N ARG A 562 13.96 18.75 17.84
CA ARG A 562 13.15 17.66 17.26
C ARG A 562 13.14 17.63 15.73
N ALA A 563 13.44 18.76 15.07
CA ALA A 563 13.35 18.92 13.62
C ALA A 563 14.72 18.92 12.91
N VAL A 564 15.82 18.68 13.63
CA VAL A 564 17.20 18.84 13.13
C VAL A 564 17.51 17.98 11.91
N CYS A 565 16.94 16.76 11.83
CA CYS A 565 17.12 15.82 10.72
C CYS A 565 16.02 15.90 9.64
N VAL A 566 15.16 16.92 9.66
CA VAL A 566 14.12 17.07 8.64
C VAL A 566 14.63 17.82 7.40
N PHE A 567 15.54 18.78 7.60
CA PHE A 567 16.01 19.66 6.52
C PHE A 567 17.54 19.62 6.44
N PRO A 568 18.14 18.68 5.67
CA PRO A 568 19.60 18.56 5.58
C PRO A 568 20.31 19.88 5.24
N SER A 569 19.76 20.65 4.29
CA SER A 569 20.30 21.95 3.87
C SER A 569 20.17 23.04 4.93
N GLY A 570 19.18 22.95 5.82
CA GLY A 570 18.94 23.89 6.92
C GLY A 570 19.53 23.44 8.26
N CYS A 571 20.19 22.28 8.31
CA CYS A 571 20.55 21.60 9.55
C CYS A 571 21.44 22.46 10.47
N LYS A 572 22.39 23.22 9.91
CA LYS A 572 23.24 24.16 10.68
C LYS A 572 22.43 25.24 11.41
N GLU A 573 21.48 25.86 10.72
CA GLU A 573 20.60 26.89 11.29
C GLU A 573 19.65 26.30 12.33
N ILE A 574 19.09 25.13 12.05
CA ILE A 574 18.20 24.42 12.99
C ILE A 574 18.97 24.02 14.25
N LEU A 575 20.20 23.52 14.11
CA LEU A 575 21.04 23.17 15.24
C LEU A 575 21.42 24.40 16.09
N ALA A 576 21.72 25.53 15.45
CA ALA A 576 21.97 26.79 16.16
C ALA A 576 20.75 27.22 16.99
N ARG A 577 19.53 27.08 16.44
CA ARG A 577 18.28 27.37 17.15
C ARG A 577 17.94 26.36 18.23
N ALA A 578 18.36 25.11 18.05
CA ALA A 578 18.22 24.06 19.05
C ALA A 578 19.08 24.31 20.30
N LYS A 579 20.02 25.27 20.28
CA LYS A 579 20.92 25.63 21.40
C LYS A 579 21.51 24.37 22.02
N ASP A 580 21.34 24.15 23.32
CA ASP A 580 21.76 22.94 24.05
C ASP A 580 20.63 21.94 24.31
N ALA A 581 19.45 22.13 23.70
CA ALA A 581 18.32 21.23 23.91
C ALA A 581 18.66 19.79 23.43
N PRO A 582 18.17 18.75 24.14
CA PRO A 582 18.37 17.36 23.73
C PRO A 582 17.78 17.09 22.34
N LEU A 583 18.52 16.40 21.49
CA LEU A 583 18.21 16.23 20.08
C LEU A 583 17.42 14.94 19.81
N THR A 584 16.44 15.01 18.91
CA THR A 584 15.84 13.83 18.27
C THR A 584 16.42 13.69 16.87
N LEU A 585 17.21 12.66 16.66
CA LEU A 585 17.85 12.36 15.38
C LEU A 585 17.01 11.31 14.62
N ASP A 586 16.07 11.77 13.79
CA ASP A 586 15.27 10.87 12.92
C ASP A 586 15.81 10.89 11.47
N LEU A 587 16.48 9.81 11.08
CA LEU A 587 17.33 9.71 9.90
C LEU A 587 16.67 8.91 8.76
N LYS A 588 15.33 8.97 8.66
CA LYS A 588 14.60 8.25 7.60
C LYS A 588 14.92 8.74 6.19
N ALA A 589 15.17 10.05 6.06
CA ALA A 589 15.25 10.76 4.78
C ALA A 589 16.66 10.83 4.17
N GLY A 590 17.64 10.26 4.86
CA GLY A 590 19.08 10.29 4.56
C GLY A 590 19.83 9.72 5.75
N GLY A 591 20.84 8.90 5.51
CA GLY A 591 21.55 8.23 6.60
C GLY A 591 22.28 9.22 7.50
N LEU A 592 22.62 8.82 8.74
CA LEU A 592 23.43 9.68 9.63
C LEU A 592 24.65 10.23 8.89
N ILE A 593 25.31 9.44 8.04
CA ILE A 593 26.49 9.80 7.24
C ILE A 593 26.26 11.06 6.39
N ASP A 594 25.09 11.20 5.75
CA ASP A 594 24.77 12.39 4.96
C ASP A 594 24.76 13.65 5.84
N TYR A 595 24.30 13.52 7.09
CA TYR A 595 24.36 14.56 8.11
C TYR A 595 25.75 14.71 8.72
N LEU A 596 26.54 13.63 8.86
CA LEU A 596 27.91 13.65 9.39
C LEU A 596 28.88 14.36 8.45
N HIS A 597 28.62 14.35 7.15
CA HIS A 597 29.37 15.18 6.20
C HIS A 597 29.08 16.67 6.37
N LEU A 598 27.91 17.03 6.89
CA LEU A 598 27.48 18.42 7.08
C LEU A 598 27.81 18.97 8.47
N LEU A 599 27.90 18.10 9.48
CA LEU A 599 28.09 18.45 10.88
C LEU A 599 28.98 17.44 11.62
N PRO A 600 29.80 17.87 12.59
CA PRO A 600 30.65 16.95 13.35
C PRO A 600 29.81 15.95 14.16
N ALA A 601 29.90 14.66 13.83
CA ALA A 601 29.11 13.58 14.44
C ALA A 601 29.12 13.56 15.97
N HIS A 602 30.27 13.86 16.56
CA HIS A 602 30.48 13.81 17.99
C HIS A 602 29.60 14.81 18.77
N ASN A 603 29.29 15.97 18.18
CA ASN A 603 28.47 17.00 18.83
C ASN A 603 26.98 16.68 18.79
N LEU A 604 26.51 16.03 17.72
CA LEU A 604 25.10 15.65 17.58
C LEU A 604 24.77 14.46 18.49
N VAL A 605 25.62 13.43 18.43
CA VAL A 605 25.40 12.16 19.11
C VAL A 605 25.47 12.31 20.64
N SER A 606 26.36 13.15 21.16
CA SER A 606 26.47 13.39 22.61
C SER A 606 25.21 14.03 23.20
N ARG A 607 24.45 14.80 22.40
CA ARG A 607 23.20 15.44 22.80
C ARG A 607 21.94 14.67 22.41
N ALA A 608 22.09 13.51 21.77
CA ALA A 608 20.97 12.76 21.27
C ALA A 608 20.17 12.17 22.44
N LEU A 609 18.90 12.55 22.54
CA LEU A 609 17.91 11.96 23.43
C LEU A 609 17.24 10.75 22.80
N HIS A 610 16.94 10.87 21.50
CA HIS A 610 16.31 9.83 20.71
C HIS A 610 17.03 9.71 19.37
N ILE A 611 17.38 8.48 18.97
CA ILE A 611 17.94 8.19 17.66
C ILE A 611 17.04 7.19 16.96
N ARG A 612 16.58 7.53 15.77
CA ARG A 612 15.88 6.64 14.85
C ARG A 612 16.60 6.63 13.52
N ASP A 613 17.11 5.49 13.11
CA ASP A 613 17.96 5.38 11.92
C ASP A 613 17.52 4.22 11.03
N LEU A 614 16.97 4.53 9.85
CA LEU A 614 16.42 3.55 8.91
C LEU A 614 17.32 3.33 7.68
N GLY A 615 18.61 3.61 7.83
CA GLY A 615 19.55 3.67 6.71
C GLY A 615 20.13 2.31 6.26
N PHE A 616 20.54 2.27 4.99
CA PHE A 616 20.86 1.05 4.24
C PHE A 616 22.29 0.49 4.39
N ASN A 617 23.18 1.07 5.19
CA ASN A 617 24.60 0.68 5.18
C ASN A 617 25.19 0.34 6.57
N SER A 618 25.92 -0.78 6.62
CA SER A 618 26.56 -1.41 7.79
C SER A 618 27.80 -0.69 8.33
N TYR A 619 28.35 0.29 7.61
CA TYR A 619 29.58 1.00 8.00
C TYR A 619 29.35 2.18 8.96
N ARG A 620 28.65 1.95 10.07
CA ARG A 620 28.37 2.99 11.06
C ARG A 620 29.14 2.67 12.33
N ALA A 621 30.23 3.40 12.58
CA ALA A 621 31.01 3.32 13.81
C ALA A 621 30.92 4.62 14.63
N TRP A 622 29.84 5.40 14.44
CA TRP A 622 29.72 6.72 15.08
C TRP A 622 29.57 6.64 16.60
N TRP A 623 29.12 5.49 17.12
CA TRP A 623 29.03 5.15 18.54
C TRP A 623 30.31 4.52 19.10
N LYS A 624 31.27 4.16 18.25
CA LYS A 624 32.49 3.48 18.69
C LYS A 624 33.24 4.35 19.69
N ASP A 625 33.57 3.76 20.83
CA ASP A 625 34.29 4.38 21.94
C ASP A 625 33.59 5.61 22.55
N LYS A 626 32.26 5.72 22.40
CA LYS A 626 31.48 6.84 22.97
C LYS A 626 30.48 6.38 24.01
N THR A 627 30.35 7.18 25.06
CA THR A 627 29.25 7.09 26.01
C THR A 627 28.12 8.02 25.56
N LEU A 628 26.93 7.46 25.38
CA LEU A 628 25.72 8.16 24.97
C LEU A 628 24.91 8.56 26.22
N SER A 629 25.46 9.51 26.99
CA SER A 629 25.00 9.83 28.34
C SER A 629 23.58 10.37 28.45
N HIS A 630 22.99 10.83 27.34
CA HIS A 630 21.63 11.39 27.30
C HIS A 630 20.65 10.54 26.49
N LEU A 631 21.09 9.44 25.88
CA LEU A 631 20.26 8.68 24.95
C LEU A 631 19.23 7.84 25.72
N GLU A 632 17.95 8.18 25.60
CA GLU A 632 16.84 7.46 26.24
C GLU A 632 16.19 6.43 25.30
N SER A 633 16.21 6.66 23.99
CA SER A 633 15.62 5.74 22.99
C SER A 633 16.50 5.58 21.77
N LEU A 634 16.76 4.33 21.38
CA LEU A 634 17.50 3.97 20.18
C LEU A 634 16.67 3.04 19.31
N HIS A 635 16.44 3.40 18.06
CA HIS A 635 15.72 2.57 17.08
C HIS A 635 16.51 2.48 15.77
N LEU A 636 16.91 1.27 15.38
CA LEU A 636 17.74 1.03 14.20
C LEU A 636 17.02 0.07 13.24
N GLU A 637 17.07 0.33 11.94
CA GLU A 637 16.49 -0.54 10.92
C GLU A 637 17.47 -0.74 9.76
N TYR A 638 17.87 -1.99 9.54
CA TYR A 638 18.77 -2.45 8.49
C TYR A 638 17.98 -3.24 7.44
N ARG A 639 17.74 -2.66 6.26
CA ARG A 639 16.85 -3.24 5.23
C ARG A 639 17.50 -4.08 4.12
N ASP A 640 18.83 -4.15 4.04
CA ASP A 640 19.49 -4.67 2.81
C ASP A 640 20.62 -5.66 3.08
N VAL A 641 20.58 -6.29 4.25
CA VAL A 641 21.49 -7.40 4.52
C VAL A 641 20.84 -8.65 3.93
N ARG A 642 21.09 -8.93 2.65
CA ARG A 642 20.92 -10.29 2.14
C ARG A 642 21.65 -11.21 3.12
N GLU A 643 20.95 -12.19 3.68
CA GLU A 643 21.43 -13.03 4.80
C GLU A 643 22.83 -13.63 4.58
N SER A 644 23.29 -13.72 3.33
CA SER A 644 24.57 -14.28 2.93
C SER A 644 25.80 -13.38 3.12
N GLU A 645 25.65 -12.05 3.23
CA GLU A 645 26.83 -11.14 3.24
C GLU A 645 27.23 -10.61 4.63
N PHE A 646 26.39 -10.79 5.65
CA PHE A 646 26.79 -10.48 7.03
C PHE A 646 27.56 -11.64 7.64
N ASN A 647 28.87 -11.69 7.35
CA ASN A 647 29.76 -12.59 8.06
C ASN A 647 29.83 -12.16 9.53
N VAL A 648 29.13 -12.88 10.41
CA VAL A 648 29.07 -12.65 11.87
C VAL A 648 30.46 -12.52 12.49
N SER A 649 31.46 -13.19 11.91
CA SER A 649 32.84 -13.13 12.39
C SER A 649 33.50 -11.76 12.19
N ASP A 650 33.19 -11.05 11.10
CA ASP A 650 33.72 -9.71 10.83
C ASP A 650 32.96 -8.64 11.64
N ALA A 651 31.65 -8.82 11.81
CA ALA A 651 30.84 -7.94 12.67
C ALA A 651 31.34 -7.96 14.12
N ARG A 652 31.71 -9.13 14.68
CA ARG A 652 32.24 -9.23 16.05
C ARG A 652 33.54 -8.45 16.26
N LYS A 653 34.42 -8.38 15.25
CA LYS A 653 35.68 -7.64 15.35
C LYS A 653 35.48 -6.13 15.25
N GLN A 654 34.38 -5.68 14.67
CA GLN A 654 34.14 -4.26 14.37
C GLN A 654 33.13 -3.60 15.31
N LEU A 655 32.24 -4.36 15.94
CA LEU A 655 31.18 -3.82 16.80
C LEU A 655 31.69 -3.59 18.23
N SER A 656 31.99 -2.33 18.55
CA SER A 656 32.14 -1.87 19.93
C SER A 656 30.81 -1.87 20.67
N VAL A 657 30.85 -2.13 21.98
CA VAL A 657 29.68 -2.05 22.87
C VAL A 657 29.21 -0.59 22.97
N ILE A 658 27.91 -0.35 22.78
CA ILE A 658 27.29 0.96 23.03
C ILE A 658 27.18 1.17 24.55
N ASN A 659 27.83 2.18 25.10
CA ASN A 659 27.62 2.56 26.50
C ASN A 659 26.55 3.66 26.58
N ALA A 660 25.34 3.34 27.08
CA ALA A 660 24.22 4.26 27.14
C ALA A 660 23.49 4.14 28.49
N PRO A 661 24.00 4.80 29.55
CA PRO A 661 23.57 4.56 30.93
C PRO A 661 22.11 4.93 31.21
N VAL A 662 21.52 5.84 30.41
CA VAL A 662 20.13 6.29 30.56
C VAL A 662 19.18 5.73 29.51
N LEU A 663 19.64 4.78 28.68
CA LEU A 663 18.83 4.17 27.62
C LEU A 663 17.69 3.36 28.22
N ARG A 664 16.44 3.71 27.88
CA ARG A 664 15.22 3.05 28.38
C ARG A 664 14.58 2.14 27.34
N SER A 665 14.70 2.48 26.06
CA SER A 665 14.14 1.72 24.95
C SER A 665 15.18 1.48 23.86
N TYR A 666 15.38 0.21 23.49
CA TYR A 666 16.23 -0.18 22.38
C TYR A 666 15.48 -1.09 21.41
N GLY A 667 15.29 -0.62 20.19
CA GLY A 667 14.73 -1.39 19.08
C GLY A 667 15.73 -1.53 17.95
N ILE A 668 15.85 -2.72 17.37
CA ILE A 668 16.67 -2.96 16.18
C ILE A 668 15.99 -3.96 15.25
N LEU A 669 15.91 -3.63 13.95
CA LEU A 669 15.42 -4.49 12.88
C LEU A 669 16.57 -4.78 11.93
N GLY A 670 16.80 -6.06 11.60
CA GLY A 670 17.86 -6.47 10.66
C GLY A 670 19.28 -6.50 11.22
N GLY A 671 19.47 -6.49 12.55
CA GLY A 671 20.79 -6.64 13.17
C GLY A 671 20.79 -6.65 14.71
N PHE A 672 21.98 -6.60 15.31
CA PHE A 672 22.17 -6.43 16.76
C PHE A 672 23.50 -5.73 17.06
N ILE A 673 23.48 -4.72 17.93
CA ILE A 673 24.69 -4.07 18.43
C ILE A 673 24.75 -4.29 19.95
N PRO A 674 25.83 -4.88 20.48
CA PRO A 674 26.00 -5.04 21.93
C PRO A 674 25.95 -3.71 22.66
N PHE A 675 25.46 -3.72 23.89
CA PHE A 675 25.27 -2.50 24.67
C PHE A 675 25.46 -2.72 26.17
N HIS A 676 25.69 -1.61 26.88
CA HIS A 676 25.66 -1.49 28.33
C HIS A 676 24.63 -0.42 28.71
N ALA A 677 23.47 -0.84 29.24
CA ALA A 677 22.31 0.03 29.46
C ALA A 677 21.56 -0.31 30.76
N PRO A 678 22.08 0.10 31.94
CA PRO A 678 21.47 -0.17 33.26
C PRO A 678 20.03 0.33 33.42
N ALA A 679 19.62 1.35 32.68
CA ALA A 679 18.27 1.91 32.72
C ALA A 679 17.29 1.27 31.72
N LEU A 680 17.71 0.24 30.97
CA LEU A 680 16.90 -0.32 29.88
C LEU A 680 15.66 -1.04 30.42
N ARG A 681 14.49 -0.68 29.87
CA ARG A 681 13.19 -1.24 30.22
C ARG A 681 12.56 -2.02 29.07
N THR A 682 12.79 -1.59 27.83
CA THR A 682 12.25 -2.23 26.63
C THR A 682 13.37 -2.59 25.67
N LEU A 683 13.48 -3.87 25.32
CA LEU A 683 14.38 -4.36 24.28
C LEU A 683 13.57 -5.07 23.20
N SER A 684 13.73 -4.67 21.95
CA SER A 684 13.07 -5.29 20.79
C SER A 684 14.08 -5.56 19.69
N ILE A 685 14.31 -6.83 19.39
CA ILE A 685 15.27 -7.26 18.37
C ILE A 685 14.56 -8.08 17.30
N ASP A 686 14.37 -7.48 16.14
CA ASP A 686 13.78 -8.12 14.97
C ASP A 686 14.86 -8.63 14.00
N HIS A 687 15.68 -9.54 14.52
CA HIS A 687 16.69 -10.29 13.78
C HIS A 687 17.20 -11.46 14.64
N PRO A 688 17.62 -12.59 14.07
CA PRO A 688 18.28 -13.65 14.84
C PRO A 688 19.62 -13.17 15.46
N VAL A 689 19.77 -13.27 16.78
CA VAL A 689 21.00 -12.84 17.49
C VAL A 689 21.73 -14.01 18.12
N ALA A 690 23.06 -14.01 18.10
CA ALA A 690 23.84 -14.99 18.85
C ALA A 690 23.49 -14.90 20.35
N TRP A 691 22.87 -15.94 20.91
CA TRP A 691 22.23 -15.87 22.22
C TRP A 691 23.20 -15.49 23.35
N ARG A 692 24.47 -15.93 23.30
CA ARG A 692 25.51 -15.56 24.29
C ARG A 692 25.80 -14.05 24.29
N LEU A 693 25.86 -13.45 23.10
CA LEU A 693 26.11 -12.02 22.94
C LEU A 693 24.94 -11.18 23.48
N LEU A 694 23.72 -11.68 23.28
CA LEU A 694 22.52 -11.10 23.87
C LEU A 694 22.54 -11.24 25.39
N LEU A 695 22.84 -12.44 25.92
CA LEU A 695 22.93 -12.70 27.36
C LEU A 695 23.96 -11.78 28.04
N ASP A 696 25.13 -11.59 27.43
CA ASP A 696 26.16 -10.66 27.91
C ASP A 696 25.62 -9.21 28.00
N SER A 697 24.82 -8.78 27.04
CA SER A 697 24.20 -7.44 27.04
C SER A 697 23.10 -7.35 28.11
N LEU A 698 22.29 -8.41 28.28
CA LEU A 698 21.21 -8.48 29.28
C LEU A 698 21.73 -8.42 30.73
N ARG A 699 22.96 -8.85 31.01
CA ARG A 699 23.61 -8.66 32.32
C ARG A 699 23.66 -7.20 32.76
N SER A 700 23.67 -6.27 31.80
CA SER A 700 23.67 -4.85 32.08
C SER A 700 22.26 -4.24 32.25
N CYS A 701 21.19 -5.04 32.25
CA CYS A 701 19.80 -4.56 32.16
C CYS A 701 18.93 -5.02 33.35
N PRO A 702 19.30 -4.68 34.60
CA PRO A 702 18.56 -5.16 35.77
C PRO A 702 17.10 -4.65 35.82
N LEU A 703 16.78 -3.56 35.12
CA LEU A 703 15.45 -2.94 35.08
C LEU A 703 14.60 -3.34 33.87
N LEU A 704 14.99 -4.38 33.13
CA LEU A 704 14.29 -4.78 31.90
C LEU A 704 12.86 -5.27 32.22
N GLU A 705 11.86 -4.64 31.61
CA GLU A 705 10.43 -4.96 31.79
C GLU A 705 9.87 -5.74 30.60
N THR A 706 10.36 -5.48 29.38
CA THR A 706 9.85 -6.05 28.12
C THR A 706 11.00 -6.51 27.23
N LEU A 707 11.00 -7.78 26.83
CA LEU A 707 11.96 -8.39 25.92
C LEU A 707 11.25 -9.00 24.71
N THR A 708 11.42 -8.42 23.53
CA THR A 708 10.91 -8.96 22.27
C THR A 708 12.07 -9.40 21.38
N LEU A 709 12.03 -10.63 20.91
CA LEU A 709 13.03 -11.26 20.07
C LEU A 709 12.34 -11.89 18.86
N THR A 710 12.94 -11.81 17.68
CA THR A 710 12.49 -12.64 16.55
C THR A 710 13.02 -14.05 16.70
N ASP A 711 14.33 -14.21 16.89
CA ASP A 711 14.97 -15.51 17.11
C ASP A 711 16.36 -15.35 17.74
N THR A 712 17.01 -16.45 18.09
CA THR A 712 18.44 -16.47 18.41
C THR A 712 19.20 -17.51 17.59
N ARG A 713 20.51 -17.34 17.46
CA ARG A 713 21.38 -18.28 16.77
C ARG A 713 22.35 -18.94 17.72
N GLU A 714 22.62 -20.22 17.50
CA GLU A 714 23.69 -20.94 18.16
C GLU A 714 25.05 -20.51 17.60
N THR A 715 26.03 -20.31 18.48
CA THR A 715 27.41 -20.10 18.04
C THR A 715 28.05 -21.47 17.83
N ALA A 716 28.90 -21.64 16.81
CA ALA A 716 29.57 -22.91 16.47
C ALA A 716 30.35 -23.61 17.62
N SER A 717 30.47 -22.98 18.78
CA SER A 717 31.00 -23.59 20.00
C SER A 717 29.92 -24.41 20.71
N THR A 718 30.02 -25.73 20.60
CA THR A 718 29.16 -26.75 21.22
C THR A 718 29.39 -26.94 22.73
N MET A 719 30.26 -26.14 23.35
CA MET A 719 30.54 -26.28 24.77
C MET A 719 29.30 -25.93 25.60
N PRO A 720 28.92 -26.75 26.60
CA PRO A 720 27.85 -26.42 27.54
C PRO A 720 28.14 -25.08 28.20
N PHE A 721 27.08 -24.32 28.50
CA PHE A 721 27.22 -23.01 29.12
C PHE A 721 27.45 -23.16 30.62
N GLU A 722 28.67 -22.90 31.08
CA GLU A 722 29.05 -22.88 32.51
C GLU A 722 28.90 -21.48 33.14
N GLY A 723 28.12 -20.56 32.54
CA GLY A 723 28.00 -19.19 33.03
C GLY A 723 26.90 -19.02 34.08
N ASP A 724 27.07 -18.03 34.96
CA ASP A 724 26.05 -17.61 35.92
C ASP A 724 24.76 -17.19 35.19
N SER A 725 23.62 -17.65 35.72
CA SER A 725 22.29 -17.23 35.28
C SER A 725 22.11 -15.71 35.45
N VAL A 726 21.40 -15.09 34.52
CA VAL A 726 21.14 -13.64 34.53
C VAL A 726 19.77 -13.37 35.13
N SER A 727 19.73 -12.65 36.25
CA SER A 727 18.49 -12.28 36.92
C SER A 727 17.87 -11.03 36.30
N LEU A 728 16.58 -11.13 35.92
CA LEU A 728 15.79 -10.02 35.37
C LEU A 728 14.53 -9.80 36.23
N PRO A 729 14.66 -9.25 37.45
CA PRO A 729 13.60 -9.25 38.47
C PRO A 729 12.37 -8.41 38.11
N TYR A 730 12.48 -7.46 37.17
CA TYR A 730 11.38 -6.60 36.74
C TYR A 730 10.73 -7.04 35.42
N LEU A 731 11.15 -8.17 34.86
CA LEU A 731 10.67 -8.64 33.58
C LEU A 731 9.19 -9.02 33.68
N ARG A 732 8.36 -8.39 32.85
CA ARG A 732 6.90 -8.59 32.81
C ARG A 732 6.46 -9.30 31.55
N TYR A 733 7.19 -9.12 30.45
CA TYR A 733 6.81 -9.65 29.16
C TYR A 733 8.03 -10.10 28.36
N ILE A 734 8.02 -11.36 27.93
CA ILE A 734 8.96 -11.91 26.96
C ILE A 734 8.16 -12.32 25.73
N SER A 735 8.57 -11.89 24.54
CA SER A 735 8.03 -12.36 23.28
C SER A 735 9.11 -12.90 22.37
N VAL A 736 8.97 -14.13 21.90
CA VAL A 736 9.86 -14.72 20.88
C VAL A 736 9.06 -15.05 19.64
N GLN A 737 9.17 -14.27 18.57
CA GLN A 737 8.21 -14.30 17.46
C GLN A 737 8.37 -15.51 16.51
N ALA A 738 9.59 -15.97 16.26
CA ALA A 738 9.87 -17.04 15.30
C ALA A 738 11.06 -17.91 15.75
N PRO A 739 10.96 -18.58 16.91
CA PRO A 739 12.08 -19.35 17.44
C PRO A 739 12.37 -20.56 16.54
N SER A 740 13.57 -20.60 15.95
CA SER A 740 13.97 -21.66 15.01
C SER A 740 15.13 -22.52 15.51
N GLN A 741 15.88 -22.04 16.52
CA GLN A 741 17.07 -22.72 17.03
C GLN A 741 17.05 -22.93 18.55
N MET A 742 17.80 -23.93 19.01
CA MET A 742 17.98 -24.23 20.44
C MET A 742 18.61 -23.08 21.23
N GLY A 743 19.24 -22.11 20.56
CA GLY A 743 19.74 -20.89 21.20
C GLY A 743 18.68 -20.16 22.01
N VAL A 744 17.40 -20.22 21.62
CA VAL A 744 16.31 -19.55 22.36
C VAL A 744 16.09 -20.25 23.69
N ILE A 745 16.13 -21.57 23.70
CA ILE A 745 15.98 -22.38 24.92
C ILE A 745 17.15 -22.13 25.85
N ASN A 746 18.38 -22.20 25.32
CA ASN A 746 19.60 -21.92 26.08
C ASN A 746 19.57 -20.52 26.69
N LEU A 747 19.06 -19.52 25.94
CA LEU A 747 18.85 -18.17 26.47
C LEU A 747 17.86 -18.20 27.63
N LEU A 748 16.67 -18.79 27.45
CA LEU A 748 15.65 -18.84 28.49
C LEU A 748 16.16 -19.57 29.74
N GLU A 749 16.90 -20.68 29.60
CA GLU A 749 17.53 -21.41 30.70
C GLU A 749 18.58 -20.58 31.44
N ALA A 750 19.31 -19.73 30.72
CA ALA A 750 20.25 -18.80 31.33
C ALA A 750 19.57 -17.59 31.99
N LEU A 751 18.25 -17.38 31.85
CA LEU A 751 17.52 -16.28 32.47
C LEU A 751 16.74 -16.74 33.71
N VAL A 752 16.90 -16.01 34.82
CA VAL A 752 15.98 -16.11 35.96
C VAL A 752 14.81 -15.16 35.72
N ILE A 753 13.70 -15.75 35.26
CA ILE A 753 12.47 -15.05 34.86
C ILE A 753 11.51 -15.01 36.06
N PRO A 754 10.95 -13.86 36.45
CA PRO A 754 9.94 -13.79 37.51
C PRO A 754 8.68 -14.59 37.13
N ASP A 755 8.06 -15.26 38.10
CA ASP A 755 6.84 -16.05 37.89
C ASP A 755 5.66 -15.21 37.35
N SER A 756 5.68 -13.89 37.59
CA SER A 756 4.68 -12.96 37.08
C SER A 756 4.88 -12.57 35.60
N ALA A 757 6.00 -12.96 34.99
CA ALA A 757 6.32 -12.57 33.63
C ALA A 757 5.50 -13.39 32.62
N GLU A 758 4.86 -12.71 31.68
CA GLU A 758 4.17 -13.35 30.56
C GLU A 758 5.19 -13.76 29.48
N ILE A 759 5.23 -15.05 29.14
CA ILE A 759 6.05 -15.58 28.05
C ILE A 759 5.14 -15.88 26.86
N ASN A 760 5.33 -15.12 25.79
CA ASN A 760 4.66 -15.29 24.53
C ASN A 760 5.65 -15.83 23.49
N THR A 761 5.31 -16.89 22.80
CA THR A 761 6.12 -17.44 21.72
C THR A 761 5.26 -17.51 20.47
N GLY A 762 5.71 -16.85 19.41
CA GLY A 762 5.10 -16.93 18.09
C GLY A 762 5.37 -18.28 17.43
N ASN A 763 5.52 -18.27 16.11
CA ASN A 763 5.53 -19.50 15.30
C ASN A 763 6.92 -20.13 15.32
N CYS A 764 7.07 -21.19 16.11
CA CYS A 764 8.22 -22.07 16.13
C CYS A 764 8.29 -22.82 14.79
N SER A 765 9.47 -22.84 14.17
CA SER A 765 9.71 -23.63 12.95
C SER A 765 10.43 -24.96 13.22
N SER A 766 10.98 -25.13 14.43
CA SER A 766 11.67 -26.34 14.87
C SER A 766 10.84 -27.12 15.90
N PRO A 767 10.62 -28.43 15.71
CA PRO A 767 9.90 -29.26 16.68
C PRO A 767 10.68 -29.39 18.00
N ASP A 768 12.02 -29.46 17.97
CA ASP A 768 12.84 -29.58 19.18
C ASP A 768 12.71 -28.34 20.07
N VAL A 769 12.67 -27.15 19.45
CA VAL A 769 12.45 -25.89 20.15
C VAL A 769 11.05 -25.83 20.74
N PHE A 770 10.05 -26.29 19.99
CA PHE A 770 8.67 -26.38 20.48
C PHE A 770 8.56 -27.32 21.70
N HIS A 771 9.18 -28.50 21.63
CA HIS A 771 9.27 -29.46 22.75
C HIS A 771 9.92 -28.87 23.98
N ALA A 772 11.06 -28.21 23.82
CA ALA A 772 11.77 -27.59 24.92
C ALA A 772 10.96 -26.44 25.56
N LEU A 773 10.27 -25.63 24.76
CA LEU A 773 9.34 -24.61 25.27
C LEU A 773 8.17 -25.23 26.04
N LEU A 774 7.66 -26.39 25.60
CA LEU A 774 6.61 -27.11 26.33
C LEU A 774 7.11 -27.66 27.66
N ARG A 775 8.26 -28.33 27.68
CA ARG A 775 8.86 -28.87 28.91
C ARG A 775 9.12 -27.77 29.93
N ARG A 776 9.74 -26.67 29.50
CA ARG A 776 9.98 -25.52 30.39
C ARG A 776 8.67 -24.97 30.97
N ARG A 777 7.58 -24.98 30.20
CA ARG A 777 6.28 -24.53 30.69
C ARG A 777 5.66 -25.52 31.70
N GLN A 778 6.00 -26.81 31.63
CA GLN A 778 5.58 -27.82 32.61
C GLN A 778 6.32 -27.69 33.93
N ASP A 779 7.61 -27.33 33.91
CA ASP A 779 8.44 -27.23 35.12
C ASP A 779 8.10 -26.02 36.00
N VAL A 780 7.45 -24.98 35.43
CA VAL A 780 6.99 -23.82 36.20
C VAL A 780 5.62 -24.16 36.80
N ASP A 781 5.65 -24.81 37.97
CA ASP A 781 4.52 -25.32 38.78
C ASP A 781 3.39 -24.31 39.10
N TYR A 782 3.46 -23.05 38.63
CA TYR A 782 2.67 -21.94 39.15
C TYR A 782 1.83 -21.15 38.14
N ILE A 783 1.83 -21.48 36.84
CA ILE A 783 1.02 -20.72 35.89
C ILE A 783 -0.31 -21.45 35.66
N SER A 784 -1.41 -20.79 36.06
CA SER A 784 -2.81 -20.91 35.58
C SER A 784 -3.03 -22.04 34.57
N PRO A 785 -4.01 -22.95 34.80
CA PRO A 785 -4.13 -24.26 34.13
C PRO A 785 -3.53 -24.20 32.73
N LEU A 786 -2.45 -24.96 32.58
CA LEU A 786 -1.68 -25.14 31.35
C LEU A 786 -2.60 -25.08 30.14
N GLY A 787 -2.08 -24.60 29.02
CA GLY A 787 -2.79 -24.74 27.75
C GLY A 787 -3.16 -26.19 27.50
N ASP A 788 -4.36 -26.56 27.92
CA ASP A 788 -4.91 -27.90 27.84
C ASP A 788 -5.42 -28.16 26.44
N MET A 789 -5.43 -27.14 25.59
CA MET A 789 -5.90 -27.21 24.23
C MET A 789 -4.77 -27.24 23.20
N LEU A 790 -4.68 -28.35 22.46
CA LEU A 790 -3.95 -28.46 21.21
C LEU A 790 -4.88 -28.11 20.04
N SER A 791 -4.57 -27.01 19.36
CA SER A 791 -5.26 -26.52 18.17
C SER A 791 -4.50 -26.91 16.90
N ILE A 792 -5.17 -27.54 15.95
CA ILE A 792 -4.61 -27.94 14.65
C ILE A 792 -5.30 -27.12 13.56
N THR A 793 -4.55 -26.23 12.94
CA THR A 793 -5.06 -25.30 11.93
C THR A 793 -4.30 -25.49 10.63
N ALA A 794 -5.00 -25.77 9.53
CA ALA A 794 -4.39 -25.70 8.20
C ALA A 794 -4.43 -24.26 7.72
N VAL A 795 -3.29 -23.64 7.39
CA VAL A 795 -3.14 -22.27 6.91
C VAL A 795 -2.60 -22.28 5.48
N GLU A 796 -3.16 -21.47 4.60
CA GLU A 796 -2.60 -21.24 3.26
C GLU A 796 -1.46 -20.22 3.34
N ILE A 797 -0.26 -20.57 2.87
CA ILE A 797 0.86 -19.62 2.80
C ILE A 797 0.99 -19.10 1.37
N GLY A 798 0.52 -17.87 1.16
CA GLY A 798 1.17 -16.96 0.22
C GLY A 798 0.31 -16.39 -0.90
N ASN A 799 0.67 -15.14 -1.24
CA ASN A 799 0.14 -14.31 -2.33
C ASN A 799 0.66 -14.73 -3.72
N SER A 800 1.09 -15.98 -3.91
CA SER A 800 1.61 -16.44 -5.19
C SER A 800 0.49 -17.11 -5.99
N PRO A 801 0.02 -16.53 -7.11
CA PRO A 801 -1.05 -17.12 -7.92
C PRO A 801 -0.65 -18.44 -8.61
N VAL A 802 0.58 -18.94 -8.40
CA VAL A 802 1.15 -20.07 -9.14
C VAL A 802 1.47 -21.28 -8.23
N ARG A 803 1.50 -21.14 -6.89
CA ARG A 803 1.82 -22.25 -5.97
C ARG A 803 1.02 -22.18 -4.67
N TYR A 804 0.08 -23.12 -4.50
CA TYR A 804 -0.68 -23.33 -3.28
C TYR A 804 0.17 -24.09 -2.25
N ASP A 805 1.10 -23.41 -1.58
CA ASP A 805 1.79 -24.00 -0.44
C ASP A 805 0.86 -24.01 0.78
N ARG A 806 0.67 -25.21 1.35
CA ARG A 806 -0.13 -25.41 2.56
C ARG A 806 0.80 -25.42 3.75
N SER A 807 0.34 -24.90 4.88
CA SER A 807 1.05 -24.96 6.14
C SER A 807 0.14 -25.55 7.18
N LEU A 808 0.69 -26.42 8.01
CA LEU A 808 0.00 -26.97 9.16
C LEU A 808 0.54 -26.25 10.39
N ARG A 809 -0.37 -25.63 11.14
CA ARG A 809 -0.08 -24.92 12.36
C ARG A 809 -0.65 -25.71 13.53
N LEU A 810 0.23 -26.19 14.41
CA LEU A 810 -0.11 -26.77 15.71
C LEU A 810 0.06 -25.66 16.75
N SER A 811 -0.96 -25.35 17.53
CA SER A 811 -0.89 -24.31 18.57
C SER A 811 -1.36 -24.88 19.90
N ILE A 812 -0.56 -24.77 20.95
CA ILE A 812 -0.96 -25.12 22.32
C ILE A 812 -1.28 -23.84 23.07
N SER A 813 -2.53 -23.68 23.46
CA SER A 813 -3.06 -22.44 24.05
C SER A 813 -3.93 -22.73 25.27
N GLN A 814 -4.07 -21.73 26.15
CA GLN A 814 -5.00 -21.79 27.27
C GLN A 814 -6.43 -21.68 26.77
N ASN A 815 -7.28 -22.60 27.22
CA ASN A 815 -8.72 -22.50 27.03
C ASN A 815 -9.25 -21.37 27.94
N VAL A 816 -9.44 -20.17 27.38
CA VAL A 816 -9.99 -19.04 28.12
C VAL A 816 -11.51 -19.09 28.01
N GLU A 817 -12.19 -19.56 29.05
CA GLU A 817 -13.65 -19.51 29.16
C GLU A 817 -14.14 -18.05 29.06
N ARG A 818 -14.88 -17.71 28.00
CA ARG A 818 -15.68 -16.48 27.92
C ARG A 818 -17.12 -16.82 27.59
N SER A 819 -18.05 -16.20 28.32
CA SER A 819 -19.51 -16.45 28.34
C SER A 819 -20.24 -16.09 27.03
N TYR A 820 -21.04 -17.05 26.53
CA TYR A 820 -21.67 -17.22 25.19
C TYR A 820 -20.75 -17.77 24.05
N PRO A 821 -19.46 -17.39 23.94
CA PRO A 821 -18.43 -18.08 23.17
C PRO A 821 -17.85 -19.36 23.81
N GLN A 822 -18.44 -19.89 24.88
CA GLN A 822 -17.81 -20.88 25.77
C GLN A 822 -17.34 -22.20 25.11
N TYR A 823 -17.84 -22.51 23.91
CA TYR A 823 -17.44 -23.68 23.14
C TYR A 823 -16.75 -23.36 21.81
N ARG A 824 -16.50 -22.07 21.52
CA ARG A 824 -15.66 -21.66 20.39
C ARG A 824 -14.29 -21.28 20.93
N PRO A 825 -13.39 -22.27 21.11
CA PRO A 825 -12.05 -21.95 21.52
C PRO A 825 -11.41 -21.01 20.49
N MET A 826 -10.85 -19.90 20.96
CA MET A 826 -10.03 -19.00 20.16
C MET A 826 -8.63 -19.05 20.76
N PRO A 827 -7.60 -19.42 19.97
CA PRO A 827 -6.22 -19.37 20.44
C PRO A 827 -5.81 -17.90 20.57
N GLU A 828 -6.09 -17.26 21.71
CA GLU A 828 -5.66 -15.87 21.95
C GLU A 828 -4.19 -15.82 22.41
N ARG A 829 -3.71 -16.86 23.12
CA ARG A 829 -2.36 -16.92 23.71
C ARG A 829 -1.84 -18.35 23.81
N GLY A 830 -0.76 -18.67 23.09
CA GLY A 830 -0.22 -20.03 23.06
C GLY A 830 1.10 -20.17 22.33
N ILE A 831 1.77 -21.30 22.54
CA ILE A 831 2.98 -21.68 21.78
C ILE A 831 2.49 -22.24 20.45
N THR A 832 2.95 -21.67 19.34
CA THR A 832 2.57 -22.14 18.02
C THR A 832 3.76 -22.77 17.32
N TYR A 833 3.60 -23.97 16.78
CA TYR A 833 4.51 -24.62 15.85
C TYR A 833 3.89 -24.63 14.45
N GLU A 834 4.61 -24.08 13.48
CA GLU A 834 4.14 -24.01 12.10
C GLU A 834 5.06 -24.82 11.18
N LYS A 835 4.53 -25.94 10.66
CA LYS A 835 5.22 -26.80 9.70
C LYS A 835 4.71 -26.52 8.29
N LYS A 836 5.57 -25.92 7.46
CA LYS A 836 5.28 -25.74 6.03
C LYS A 836 5.26 -27.09 5.33
N CYS A 837 4.19 -27.39 4.62
CA CYS A 837 3.97 -28.66 3.95
C CYS A 837 3.85 -28.41 2.44
N SER A 838 4.88 -28.75 1.66
CA SER A 838 4.82 -28.55 0.22
C SER A 838 3.71 -29.42 -0.38
N ALA A 839 2.79 -28.80 -1.13
CA ALA A 839 1.63 -29.51 -1.69
C ALA A 839 2.02 -30.55 -2.77
N TYR A 840 3.29 -30.56 -3.20
CA TYR A 840 3.81 -31.42 -4.27
C TYR A 840 4.18 -32.86 -3.85
N SER A 841 4.13 -33.20 -2.56
CA SER A 841 4.47 -34.56 -2.09
C SER A 841 3.34 -35.59 -2.25
N ARG A 842 2.35 -35.38 -3.13
CA ARG A 842 1.28 -36.37 -3.39
C ARG A 842 1.76 -37.71 -3.96
N ARG A 843 3.04 -37.83 -4.37
CA ARG A 843 3.56 -39.09 -4.93
C ARG A 843 3.78 -40.17 -3.87
N ASN A 844 3.87 -39.83 -2.59
CA ASN A 844 3.99 -40.82 -1.51
C ASN A 844 2.80 -40.69 -0.55
N ALA A 845 1.75 -41.48 -0.76
CA ALA A 845 0.59 -41.57 0.14
C ALA A 845 0.95 -41.98 1.59
N GLN A 846 2.21 -42.38 1.84
CA GLN A 846 2.73 -42.72 3.17
C GLN A 846 3.20 -41.50 3.97
N ASP A 847 3.48 -40.34 3.36
CA ASP A 847 4.03 -39.17 4.06
C ASP A 847 2.91 -38.16 4.36
N ASN A 848 2.01 -38.51 5.28
CA ASN A 848 0.99 -37.59 5.77
C ASN A 848 1.69 -36.52 6.64
N PRO A 849 1.77 -35.26 6.19
CA PRO A 849 2.58 -34.25 6.86
C PRO A 849 2.01 -33.87 8.24
N LEU A 850 0.70 -34.04 8.46
CA LEU A 850 0.08 -33.80 9.77
C LEU A 850 0.44 -34.92 10.74
N ALA A 851 0.28 -36.19 10.33
CA ALA A 851 0.66 -37.34 11.14
C ALA A 851 2.13 -37.25 11.56
N ARG A 852 3.00 -36.90 10.60
CA ARG A 852 4.42 -36.67 10.87
C ARG A 852 4.64 -35.47 11.79
N ALA A 853 3.95 -34.35 11.60
CA ALA A 853 4.06 -33.20 12.51
C ALA A 853 3.70 -33.57 13.96
N ILE A 854 2.59 -34.30 14.18
CA ILE A 854 2.20 -34.76 15.52
C ILE A 854 3.20 -35.78 16.07
N THR A 855 3.65 -36.73 15.26
CA THR A 855 4.63 -37.75 15.69
C THR A 855 5.96 -37.11 16.05
N ASP A 856 6.47 -36.18 15.24
CA ASP A 856 7.68 -35.41 15.54
C ASP A 856 7.51 -34.60 16.83
N THR A 857 6.29 -34.11 17.11
CA THR A 857 5.97 -33.21 18.22
C THR A 857 5.56 -33.93 19.52
N PHE A 858 5.18 -35.20 19.50
CA PHE A 858 4.72 -35.89 20.71
C PHE A 858 5.22 -37.34 20.82
N GLY A 859 5.74 -37.93 19.74
CA GLY A 859 6.12 -39.34 19.70
C GLY A 859 7.36 -39.70 20.49
N SER A 860 8.21 -38.73 20.82
CA SER A 860 9.43 -38.94 21.61
C SER A 860 9.26 -38.73 23.12
N SER A 861 8.12 -38.16 23.57
CA SER A 861 7.94 -37.72 24.95
C SER A 861 6.47 -37.75 25.36
N GLU A 862 6.00 -38.85 25.97
CA GLU A 862 4.62 -38.96 26.49
C GLU A 862 4.28 -37.84 27.48
N SER A 863 5.27 -37.37 28.25
CA SER A 863 5.11 -36.24 29.17
C SER A 863 4.71 -34.93 28.47
N ALA A 864 5.11 -34.70 27.22
CA ALA A 864 4.78 -33.48 26.49
C ALA A 864 3.30 -33.44 26.08
N ALA A 865 2.71 -34.62 25.85
CA ALA A 865 1.31 -34.79 25.51
C ALA A 865 0.38 -34.84 26.73
N ALA A 866 0.91 -35.29 27.88
CA ALA A 866 0.14 -35.52 29.10
C ALA A 866 -0.72 -34.33 29.57
N PRO A 867 -0.40 -33.04 29.36
CA PRO A 867 -1.28 -31.93 29.76
C PRO A 867 -2.44 -31.65 28.80
N ILE A 868 -2.44 -32.21 27.59
CA ILE A 868 -3.44 -31.89 26.56
C ILE A 868 -4.75 -32.60 26.89
N ARG A 869 -5.80 -31.83 27.20
CA ARG A 869 -7.17 -32.30 27.49
C ARG A 869 -8.14 -32.01 26.35
N THR A 870 -7.89 -30.97 25.57
CA THR A 870 -8.73 -30.53 24.46
C THR A 870 -7.96 -30.62 23.14
N LEU A 871 -8.55 -31.27 22.14
CA LEU A 871 -8.02 -31.33 20.78
C LEU A 871 -8.97 -30.59 19.84
N ALA A 872 -8.54 -29.42 19.35
CA ALA A 872 -9.34 -28.56 18.50
C ALA A 872 -8.81 -28.54 17.07
N PHE A 873 -9.69 -28.71 16.08
CA PHE A 873 -9.36 -28.56 14.67
C PHE A 873 -9.94 -27.25 14.15
N TYR A 874 -9.22 -26.56 13.27
CA TYR A 874 -9.71 -25.34 12.63
C TYR A 874 -9.46 -25.37 11.14
N ASN A 875 -10.52 -25.08 10.39
CA ASN A 875 -10.42 -24.77 8.97
C ASN A 875 -10.11 -23.29 8.82
N THR A 876 -9.06 -22.94 8.09
CA THR A 876 -8.92 -21.55 7.64
C THR A 876 -9.64 -21.37 6.32
N LYS A 877 -10.25 -20.19 6.15
CA LYS A 877 -10.71 -19.74 4.84
C LYS A 877 -9.47 -19.36 4.03
N GLY A 878 -9.10 -20.21 3.08
CA GLY A 878 -8.11 -19.86 2.07
C GLY A 878 -8.60 -18.68 1.23
N PHE A 879 -7.75 -17.68 1.04
CA PHE A 879 -8.07 -16.51 0.21
C PHE A 879 -7.70 -16.83 -1.23
N VAL A 880 -8.67 -17.34 -2.00
CA VAL A 880 -8.52 -17.37 -3.46
C VAL A 880 -8.90 -15.99 -4.00
N GLU A 881 -7.99 -15.37 -4.77
CA GLU A 881 -8.31 -14.13 -5.49
C GLU A 881 -9.58 -14.31 -6.34
N ARG A 882 -10.54 -13.39 -6.12
CA ARG A 882 -11.83 -13.16 -6.79
C ARG A 882 -12.39 -14.30 -7.66
N ASP A 883 -13.53 -14.83 -7.20
CA ASP A 883 -14.52 -15.65 -7.93
C ASP A 883 -14.39 -17.18 -7.85
N ALA A 884 -13.51 -17.73 -7.01
CA ALA A 884 -13.58 -19.14 -6.60
C ALA A 884 -14.25 -19.26 -5.22
N TYR A 885 -15.12 -20.26 -5.04
CA TYR A 885 -15.69 -20.61 -3.73
C TYR A 885 -14.55 -20.73 -2.71
N PRO A 886 -14.72 -20.23 -1.46
CA PRO A 886 -13.70 -20.35 -0.43
C PRO A 886 -13.32 -21.83 -0.29
N LEU A 887 -12.10 -22.17 -0.71
CA LEU A 887 -11.56 -23.51 -0.52
C LEU A 887 -11.22 -23.63 0.97
N TYR A 888 -12.08 -24.30 1.72
CA TYR A 888 -11.78 -24.67 3.09
C TYR A 888 -10.68 -25.74 3.05
N ILE A 889 -9.55 -25.44 3.68
CA ILE A 889 -8.46 -26.40 3.81
C ILE A 889 -8.74 -27.20 5.07
N ASN A 890 -9.18 -28.45 4.89
CA ASN A 890 -9.35 -29.40 5.99
C ASN A 890 -7.96 -29.85 6.47
N PRO A 891 -7.60 -29.66 7.76
CA PRO A 891 -6.37 -30.23 8.30
C PRO A 891 -6.42 -31.76 8.34
N VAL A 892 -7.61 -32.35 8.40
CA VAL A 892 -7.80 -33.80 8.56
C VAL A 892 -7.63 -34.52 7.22
N PRO A 893 -6.87 -35.62 7.16
CA PRO A 893 -6.73 -36.43 5.95
C PRO A 893 -8.06 -37.03 5.52
N THR A 894 -8.28 -37.15 4.20
CA THR A 894 -9.54 -37.68 3.66
C THR A 894 -9.43 -39.13 3.21
N SER A 895 -8.22 -39.67 3.00
CA SER A 895 -8.05 -41.07 2.62
C SER A 895 -7.96 -41.98 3.84
N VAL A 896 -8.51 -43.19 3.73
CA VAL A 896 -8.49 -44.21 4.80
C VAL A 896 -7.06 -44.53 5.24
N THR A 897 -6.12 -44.66 4.29
CA THR A 897 -4.71 -44.95 4.59
C THR A 897 -4.04 -43.82 5.37
N GLU A 898 -4.26 -42.56 4.97
CA GLU A 898 -3.71 -41.42 5.71
C GLU A 898 -4.34 -41.26 7.10
N LEU A 899 -5.62 -41.61 7.25
CA LEU A 899 -6.32 -41.65 8.54
C LEU A 899 -5.74 -42.71 9.47
N LYS A 900 -5.34 -43.89 8.96
CA LYS A 900 -4.64 -44.90 9.78
C LYS A 900 -3.32 -44.39 10.32
N HIS A 901 -2.50 -43.76 9.48
CA HIS A 901 -1.24 -43.15 9.92
C HIS A 901 -1.49 -42.02 10.93
N PHE A 902 -2.49 -41.18 10.67
CA PHE A 902 -2.87 -40.10 11.57
C PHE A 902 -3.39 -40.62 12.92
N ARG A 903 -4.15 -41.72 12.93
CA ARG A 903 -4.60 -42.41 14.14
C ARG A 903 -3.42 -42.81 15.02
N GLU A 904 -2.37 -43.38 14.42
CA GLU A 904 -1.20 -43.80 15.18
C GLU A 904 -0.47 -42.62 15.82
N SER A 905 -0.37 -41.49 15.13
CA SER A 905 0.25 -40.28 15.71
C SER A 905 -0.55 -39.70 16.87
N LEU A 906 -1.88 -39.84 16.87
CA LEU A 906 -2.75 -39.33 17.94
C LEU A 906 -2.73 -40.19 19.21
N ARG A 907 -2.19 -41.42 19.18
CA ARG A 907 -2.11 -42.30 20.38
C ARG A 907 -1.26 -41.73 21.52
N HIS A 908 -0.41 -40.74 21.25
CA HIS A 908 0.34 -40.06 22.30
C HIS A 908 -0.54 -39.11 23.13
N LEU A 909 -1.72 -38.71 22.63
CA LEU A 909 -2.64 -37.78 23.28
C LEU A 909 -3.74 -38.52 24.10
N ASN A 910 -3.32 -39.46 24.95
CA ASN A 910 -4.26 -40.35 25.65
C ASN A 910 -5.24 -39.63 26.58
N ASP A 911 -4.82 -38.50 27.16
CA ASP A 911 -5.61 -37.75 28.15
C ASP A 911 -6.61 -36.75 27.54
N VAL A 912 -6.85 -36.81 26.23
CA VAL A 912 -7.84 -35.93 25.58
C VAL A 912 -9.25 -36.29 26.07
N THR A 913 -9.88 -35.33 26.74
CA THR A 913 -11.27 -35.40 27.24
C THR A 913 -12.25 -34.69 26.32
N THR A 914 -11.78 -33.76 25.49
CA THR A 914 -12.63 -32.92 24.63
C THR A 914 -12.10 -32.84 23.22
N ILE A 915 -12.95 -33.07 22.21
CA ILE A 915 -12.61 -32.86 20.80
C ILE A 915 -13.50 -31.76 20.22
N TYR A 916 -12.88 -30.73 19.64
CA TYR A 916 -13.56 -29.69 18.86
C TYR A 916 -13.26 -29.90 17.38
N THR A 917 -14.30 -30.05 16.56
CA THR A 917 -14.14 -30.27 15.12
C THR A 917 -15.10 -29.40 14.30
N PRO A 918 -14.60 -28.69 13.28
CA PRO A 918 -15.44 -27.99 12.32
C PRO A 918 -16.03 -28.99 11.33
N GLU A 919 -17.09 -28.59 10.65
CA GLU A 919 -17.89 -29.40 9.72
C GLU A 919 -17.11 -30.38 8.82
N HIS A 920 -16.10 -29.87 8.09
CA HIS A 920 -15.38 -30.69 7.11
C HIS A 920 -14.50 -31.77 7.75
N SER A 921 -14.21 -31.64 9.05
CA SER A 921 -13.32 -32.53 9.78
C SER A 921 -14.07 -33.69 10.46
N ALA A 922 -15.37 -33.88 10.22
CA ALA A 922 -16.13 -35.01 10.76
C ALA A 922 -15.66 -36.40 10.26
N HIS A 923 -14.72 -36.46 9.31
CA HIS A 923 -13.95 -37.69 9.07
C HIS A 923 -13.11 -38.14 10.28
N LEU A 924 -12.86 -37.26 11.26
CA LEU A 924 -12.23 -37.61 12.54
C LEU A 924 -12.99 -38.70 13.29
N PHE A 925 -14.32 -38.79 13.12
CA PHE A 925 -15.11 -39.83 13.80
C PHE A 925 -14.80 -41.22 13.27
N MET A 926 -14.27 -41.35 12.05
CA MET A 926 -13.74 -42.62 11.54
C MET A 926 -12.50 -43.10 12.32
N LEU A 927 -11.87 -42.23 13.12
CA LEU A 927 -10.74 -42.58 13.98
C LEU A 927 -11.16 -43.12 15.36
N LEU A 928 -12.46 -43.11 15.71
CA LEU A 928 -12.91 -43.64 17.00
C LEU A 928 -13.06 -45.17 16.96
N PRO A 929 -13.79 -45.77 16.00
CA PRO A 929 -13.90 -47.23 15.88
C PRO A 929 -12.56 -47.87 15.50
N PRO A 930 -12.21 -49.08 15.98
CA PRO A 930 -10.97 -49.76 15.62
C PRO A 930 -10.98 -50.16 14.14
N ASP A 931 -9.78 -50.26 13.55
CA ASP A 931 -9.58 -50.75 12.17
C ASP A 931 -10.06 -52.21 12.04
N SER A 932 -11.34 -52.39 11.71
CA SER A 932 -11.99 -53.60 11.18
C SER A 932 -11.62 -54.92 11.87
N GLY A 933 -12.43 -55.32 12.85
CA GLY A 933 -12.60 -56.72 13.24
C GLY A 933 -13.05 -56.88 14.71
N PRO A 934 -14.12 -57.65 15.01
CA PRO A 934 -14.62 -57.89 16.38
C PRO A 934 -13.66 -58.72 17.28
N ALA A 935 -12.38 -58.85 16.91
CA ALA A 935 -11.44 -59.78 17.54
C ALA A 935 -10.08 -59.16 17.95
N ALA A 936 -9.83 -57.87 17.74
CA ALA A 936 -8.56 -57.23 18.10
C ALA A 936 -8.73 -56.24 19.27
N SER A 937 -8.23 -56.60 20.45
CA SER A 937 -8.31 -55.86 21.72
C SER A 937 -7.43 -54.60 21.78
N LYS A 938 -7.43 -53.76 20.73
CA LYS A 938 -6.68 -52.51 20.78
C LYS A 938 -7.41 -51.49 21.66
N PRO A 939 -6.70 -50.76 22.54
CA PRO A 939 -7.32 -49.72 23.35
C PRO A 939 -7.89 -48.60 22.47
N PRO A 940 -8.85 -47.83 23.00
CA PRO A 940 -9.46 -46.71 22.29
C PRO A 940 -8.41 -45.66 21.97
N LEU A 941 -8.63 -44.87 20.92
CA LEU A 941 -7.72 -43.77 20.60
C LEU A 941 -7.67 -42.71 21.72
N PHE A 942 -8.82 -42.42 22.32
CA PHE A 942 -8.98 -41.46 23.41
C PHE A 942 -9.76 -42.10 24.56
N PRO A 943 -9.09 -42.81 25.49
CA PRO A 943 -9.76 -43.55 26.55
C PRO A 943 -10.55 -42.66 27.52
N PHE A 944 -10.20 -41.37 27.60
CA PHE A 944 -10.84 -40.39 28.49
C PHE A 944 -11.79 -39.42 27.79
N LEU A 945 -12.15 -39.66 26.52
CA LEU A 945 -13.01 -38.77 25.76
C LEU A 945 -14.40 -38.68 26.38
N LYS A 946 -14.78 -37.47 26.81
CA LYS A 946 -16.07 -37.16 27.47
C LYS A 946 -16.94 -36.24 26.63
N THR A 947 -16.34 -35.29 25.92
CA THR A 947 -17.06 -34.23 25.21
C THR A 947 -16.63 -34.14 23.75
N VAL A 948 -17.60 -33.99 22.85
CA VAL A 948 -17.34 -33.68 21.45
C VAL A 948 -18.14 -32.43 21.05
N ILE A 949 -17.48 -31.47 20.41
CA ILE A 949 -18.06 -30.21 19.93
C ILE A 949 -18.00 -30.20 18.40
N LEU A 950 -19.17 -30.16 17.77
CA LEU A 950 -19.36 -30.09 16.33
C LEU A 950 -19.75 -28.67 15.93
N ASN A 951 -18.92 -27.98 15.14
CA ASN A 951 -19.22 -26.63 14.67
C ASN A 951 -19.39 -26.55 13.13
N VAL A 952 -20.60 -26.21 12.66
CA VAL A 952 -20.96 -26.14 11.23
C VAL A 952 -21.36 -24.74 10.83
N ASP A 953 -20.34 -23.93 10.56
CA ASP A 953 -20.46 -22.50 10.21
C ASP A 953 -20.44 -22.21 8.70
N SER A 954 -20.02 -23.17 7.85
CA SER A 954 -19.56 -22.84 6.49
C SER A 954 -20.28 -23.55 5.35
N SER A 955 -20.74 -24.78 5.56
CA SER A 955 -21.52 -25.55 4.60
C SER A 955 -22.56 -26.40 5.34
N LYS A 956 -23.30 -27.25 4.61
CA LYS A 956 -24.23 -28.20 5.22
C LYS A 956 -23.52 -29.54 5.40
N MET A 957 -23.55 -30.08 6.62
CA MET A 957 -23.10 -31.45 6.89
C MET A 957 -23.89 -32.42 6.00
N ASN A 958 -23.24 -33.35 5.32
CA ASN A 958 -23.95 -34.31 4.48
C ASN A 958 -24.42 -35.52 5.32
N GLU A 959 -25.44 -36.23 4.83
CA GLU A 959 -26.03 -37.38 5.51
C GLU A 959 -25.03 -38.48 5.85
N SER A 960 -24.12 -38.80 4.92
CA SER A 960 -23.08 -39.81 5.16
C SER A 960 -22.13 -39.44 6.30
N THR A 961 -21.80 -38.16 6.42
CA THR A 961 -20.93 -37.64 7.48
C THR A 961 -21.64 -37.67 8.83
N TRP A 962 -22.94 -37.38 8.87
CA TRP A 962 -23.73 -37.54 10.10
C TRP A 962 -23.87 -39.01 10.52
N SER A 963 -24.09 -39.93 9.56
CA SER A 963 -24.12 -41.37 9.84
C SER A 963 -22.82 -41.83 10.50
N VAL A 964 -21.67 -41.39 10.00
CA VAL A 964 -20.35 -41.70 10.59
C VAL A 964 -20.22 -41.18 12.03
N VAL A 965 -20.80 -40.02 12.34
CA VAL A 965 -20.85 -39.51 13.72
C VAL A 965 -21.69 -40.47 14.59
N VAL A 966 -22.90 -40.81 14.16
CA VAL A 966 -23.81 -41.69 14.90
C VAL A 966 -23.20 -43.08 15.12
N ASP A 967 -22.57 -43.66 14.09
CA ASP A 967 -21.89 -44.96 14.18
C ASP A 967 -20.74 -44.93 15.21
N ALA A 968 -19.99 -43.82 15.26
CA ALA A 968 -18.95 -43.63 16.25
C ALA A 968 -19.49 -43.48 17.67
N LEU A 969 -20.64 -42.82 17.85
CA LEU A 969 -21.32 -42.73 19.16
C LEU A 969 -21.82 -44.09 19.62
N ALA A 970 -22.48 -44.85 18.74
CA ALA A 970 -22.96 -46.20 19.04
C ALA A 970 -21.80 -47.15 19.40
N TYR A 971 -20.66 -47.02 18.71
CA TYR A 971 -19.45 -47.74 19.06
C TYR A 971 -18.96 -47.40 20.47
N LEU A 972 -18.89 -46.11 20.83
CA LEU A 972 -18.45 -45.68 22.17
C LEU A 972 -19.40 -46.18 23.27
N GLU A 973 -20.71 -46.16 23.04
CA GLU A 973 -21.70 -46.72 23.96
C GLU A 973 -21.56 -48.24 24.13
N ALA A 974 -21.42 -48.98 23.02
CA ALA A 974 -21.26 -50.44 23.05
C ALA A 974 -20.00 -50.89 23.81
N GLU A 975 -18.97 -50.05 23.83
CA GLU A 975 -17.74 -50.24 24.60
C GLU A 975 -17.86 -49.85 26.09
N GLY A 976 -19.06 -49.45 26.54
CA GLY A 976 -19.31 -49.02 27.92
C GLY A 976 -18.70 -47.65 28.25
N ARG A 977 -18.45 -46.81 27.24
CA ARG A 977 -17.87 -45.46 27.39
C ARG A 977 -18.69 -44.43 26.59
N PRO A 978 -20.00 -44.28 26.86
CA PRO A 978 -20.80 -43.28 26.17
C PRO A 978 -20.22 -41.89 26.42
N LEU A 979 -20.32 -41.00 25.42
CA LEU A 979 -19.94 -39.60 25.62
C LEU A 979 -20.83 -38.97 26.69
N GLU A 980 -20.23 -38.22 27.61
CA GLU A 980 -20.97 -37.42 28.58
C GLU A 980 -21.74 -36.29 27.88
N ARG A 981 -21.12 -35.66 26.86
CA ARG A 981 -21.69 -34.49 26.19
C ARG A 981 -21.38 -34.41 24.70
N LEU A 982 -22.38 -34.14 23.88
CA LEU A 982 -22.27 -33.74 22.47
C LEU A 982 -22.80 -32.32 22.29
N VAL A 983 -21.94 -31.39 21.87
CA VAL A 983 -22.32 -29.98 21.63
C VAL A 983 -22.45 -29.74 20.13
N LEU A 984 -23.60 -29.24 19.68
CA LEU A 984 -23.88 -28.91 18.28
C LEU A 984 -23.92 -27.39 18.11
N MET A 985 -23.09 -26.85 17.20
CA MET A 985 -22.95 -25.42 16.97
C MET A 985 -22.94 -25.07 15.47
N GLY A 986 -23.21 -23.80 15.18
CA GLY A 986 -23.06 -23.21 13.85
C GLY A 986 -24.38 -23.01 13.10
N SER A 987 -24.40 -22.01 12.21
CA SER A 987 -25.63 -21.51 11.57
C SER A 987 -26.23 -22.45 10.51
N HIS A 988 -25.53 -23.53 10.13
CA HIS A 988 -25.95 -24.42 9.05
C HIS A 988 -26.26 -25.86 9.48
N PHE A 989 -26.29 -26.14 10.78
CA PHE A 989 -26.57 -27.48 11.34
C PHE A 989 -28.06 -27.91 11.28
N CYS A 990 -28.96 -27.09 10.72
CA CYS A 990 -30.40 -27.39 10.70
C CYS A 990 -30.84 -28.32 9.55
N HIS A 991 -30.02 -28.48 8.50
CA HIS A 991 -30.34 -29.31 7.34
C HIS A 991 -29.14 -30.11 6.86
N LEU A 992 -29.35 -31.38 6.51
CA LEU A 992 -28.34 -32.19 5.84
C LEU A 992 -28.27 -31.85 4.34
N ALA A 993 -27.05 -31.77 3.79
CA ALA A 993 -26.86 -31.78 2.35
C ALA A 993 -27.06 -33.21 1.81
N PRO A 994 -27.83 -33.40 0.73
CA PRO A 994 -27.83 -34.66 0.00
C PRO A 994 -26.40 -34.98 -0.47
N THR A 995 -25.99 -36.24 -0.37
CA THR A 995 -24.73 -36.71 -0.95
C THR A 995 -24.82 -36.66 -2.46
N TYR A 996 -24.29 -35.60 -3.07
CA TYR A 996 -24.18 -35.51 -4.52
C TYR A 996 -22.88 -36.16 -4.98
N ASN A 997 -22.99 -37.10 -5.92
CA ASN A 997 -21.82 -37.55 -6.68
C ASN A 997 -21.34 -36.37 -7.56
N LEU A 998 -20.06 -35.97 -7.44
CA LEU A 998 -19.47 -34.81 -8.14
C LEU A 998 -19.69 -34.83 -9.66
N GLN A 999 -19.91 -36.01 -10.26
CA GLN A 999 -20.28 -36.17 -11.68
C GLN A 999 -21.70 -35.68 -12.03
N ALA A 1000 -22.63 -35.63 -11.07
CA ALA A 1000 -24.03 -35.22 -11.29
C ALA A 1000 -24.25 -33.69 -11.20
N LEU A 1001 -23.28 -32.96 -10.65
CA LEU A 1001 -23.35 -31.50 -10.39
C LEU A 1001 -23.34 -30.64 -11.67
N LEU A 1002 -23.05 -31.23 -12.84
CA LEU A 1002 -23.00 -30.51 -14.11
C LEU A 1002 -24.27 -30.65 -14.97
N MET A 1003 -25.29 -31.43 -14.57
CA MET A 1003 -26.35 -31.85 -15.50
C MET A 1003 -27.80 -31.77 -14.98
N ILE A 1004 -28.08 -31.33 -13.74
CA ILE A 1004 -29.45 -31.37 -13.18
C ILE A 1004 -30.02 -29.96 -12.93
N PRO A 1005 -31.26 -29.65 -13.39
CA PRO A 1005 -31.96 -28.40 -13.07
C PRO A 1005 -32.22 -28.26 -11.56
N SER A 1006 -32.14 -27.04 -11.08
CA SER A 1006 -32.16 -26.65 -9.66
C SER A 1006 -33.54 -26.73 -9.00
N ASP A 1007 -34.18 -27.90 -8.96
CA ASP A 1007 -35.27 -28.15 -8.00
C ASP A 1007 -34.67 -28.41 -6.61
N ARG A 1008 -34.28 -27.31 -5.96
CA ARG A 1008 -33.59 -27.26 -4.67
C ARG A 1008 -34.61 -27.03 -3.56
N ASN A 1009 -35.16 -28.09 -2.94
CA ASN A 1009 -35.80 -27.93 -1.61
C ASN A 1009 -36.10 -29.21 -0.80
N THR A 1010 -35.55 -30.39 -1.13
CA THR A 1010 -35.60 -31.53 -0.19
C THR A 1010 -34.64 -31.28 0.97
N LYS A 1011 -35.12 -30.54 1.97
CA LYS A 1011 -34.46 -30.35 3.26
C LYS A 1011 -34.63 -31.64 4.06
N LEU A 1012 -33.58 -32.46 4.12
CA LEU A 1012 -33.51 -33.55 5.10
C LEU A 1012 -33.26 -32.93 6.48
N GLU A 1013 -34.22 -33.06 7.38
CA GLU A 1013 -34.06 -32.68 8.77
C GLU A 1013 -33.06 -33.61 9.44
N LEU A 1014 -32.14 -33.02 10.20
CA LEU A 1014 -31.18 -33.77 10.99
C LEU A 1014 -31.91 -34.47 12.14
N ASN A 1015 -31.97 -35.80 12.11
CA ASN A 1015 -32.53 -36.58 13.22
C ASN A 1015 -31.53 -36.66 14.39
N ILE A 1016 -31.71 -35.76 15.37
CA ILE A 1016 -30.87 -35.68 16.58
C ILE A 1016 -31.29 -36.76 17.61
N GLU A 1017 -32.51 -37.29 17.55
CA GLU A 1017 -33.01 -38.26 18.54
C GLU A 1017 -32.18 -39.54 18.59
N HIS A 1018 -31.69 -39.99 17.43
CA HIS A 1018 -30.80 -41.15 17.39
C HIS A 1018 -29.51 -40.87 18.17
N ALA A 1019 -28.87 -39.72 17.98
CA ALA A 1019 -27.69 -39.34 18.75
C ALA A 1019 -28.00 -39.17 20.25
N ARG A 1020 -29.20 -38.69 20.61
CA ARG A 1020 -29.62 -38.47 22.00
C ARG A 1020 -29.72 -39.76 22.80
N ALA A 1021 -30.04 -40.87 22.15
CA ALA A 1021 -30.05 -42.18 22.80
C ALA A 1021 -28.63 -42.70 23.14
N LEU A 1022 -27.60 -42.22 22.42
CA LEU A 1022 -26.23 -42.75 22.49
C LEU A 1022 -25.28 -41.90 23.37
N VAL A 1023 -25.72 -40.74 23.86
CA VAL A 1023 -24.90 -39.79 24.64
C VAL A 1023 -25.64 -39.29 25.87
N GLY A 1024 -24.90 -38.96 26.94
CA GLY A 1024 -25.51 -38.50 28.20
C GLY A 1024 -26.26 -37.17 28.08
N GLU A 1025 -25.69 -36.21 27.35
CA GLU A 1025 -26.26 -34.87 27.15
C GLU A 1025 -26.01 -34.39 25.71
N ILE A 1026 -27.04 -33.87 25.05
CA ILE A 1026 -26.88 -33.08 23.81
C ILE A 1026 -27.13 -31.61 24.14
N VAL A 1027 -26.11 -30.78 23.95
CA VAL A 1027 -26.21 -29.33 24.04
C VAL A 1027 -26.37 -28.77 22.63
N ASP A 1028 -27.60 -28.41 22.28
CA ASP A 1028 -27.91 -27.83 20.99
C ASP A 1028 -27.80 -26.30 21.05
N MET A 1029 -26.73 -25.76 20.46
CA MET A 1029 -26.43 -24.33 20.39
C MET A 1029 -26.53 -23.80 18.96
N ARG A 1030 -27.34 -24.42 18.11
CA ARG A 1030 -27.76 -23.78 16.87
C ARG A 1030 -28.40 -22.44 17.26
N ASP A 1031 -27.99 -21.34 16.61
CA ASP A 1031 -28.53 -20.00 16.89
C ASP A 1031 -30.07 -20.05 16.96
N GLU A 1032 -30.70 -19.23 17.82
CA GLU A 1032 -32.16 -19.20 18.09
C GLU A 1032 -33.09 -18.96 16.87
N GLY A 1033 -32.56 -19.04 15.65
CA GLY A 1033 -33.29 -19.23 14.41
C GLY A 1033 -32.34 -19.62 13.29
N CYS A 1034 -32.62 -20.71 12.56
CA CYS A 1034 -31.79 -21.09 11.42
C CYS A 1034 -31.87 -19.99 10.33
N THR A 1035 -30.74 -19.39 9.96
CA THR A 1035 -30.67 -18.34 8.92
C THR A 1035 -31.03 -18.83 7.52
N CYS A 1036 -31.16 -20.15 7.32
CA CYS A 1036 -31.53 -20.77 6.05
C CYS A 1036 -32.96 -20.48 5.56
N ASN A 1037 -33.80 -19.84 6.38
CA ASN A 1037 -35.13 -19.34 5.97
C ASN A 1037 -35.09 -17.85 5.56
N ASN A 1038 -33.93 -17.20 5.54
CA ASN A 1038 -33.82 -15.84 5.01
C ASN A 1038 -33.88 -15.88 3.46
N PRO A 1039 -34.94 -15.34 2.82
CA PRO A 1039 -35.12 -15.41 1.36
C PRO A 1039 -34.07 -14.61 0.57
N ALA A 1040 -33.15 -13.90 1.23
CA ALA A 1040 -32.08 -13.15 0.60
C ALA A 1040 -30.81 -13.97 0.24
N TYR A 1041 -30.76 -15.26 0.56
CA TYR A 1041 -29.60 -16.15 0.36
C TYR A 1041 -29.81 -17.28 -0.65
#